data_AF-A0A3M1I9R4-F1
#
_entry.id   AF-A0A3M1I9R4-F1
#
_cell.length_a   1.000
_cell.length_b   1.000
_cell.length_c   1.000
_cell.angle_alpha   90.00
_cell.angle_beta   90.00
_cell.angle_gamma   90.00
#
_symmetry.space_group_name_H-M   'P 1'
#
loop_
_entity.id
_entity.type
_entity.pdbx_description
1 polymer ?
#
loop_
_entity_poly.entity_id
_entity_poly.type
_entity_poly.pdbx_seq_one_letter_code
_entity_poly.pdbx_strand_id
1 'polypeptide(L)'
;MDLAALARQHSRRSTRLPACASGTTARRTRPTPGGSDFETHPRRNMKNSESIQRERCGFLPGLVAILYLAMPWTGASSPAAPSSRQPDGDGSVRITGELKQWHKVTLTLDGPYAHEQDNDPNPFLDYRMTVVFRHPGSGLVYEVPGYFAADGNAANTSAESGTKWRAHLSPDLPGRWNYEVRFVRGPRVAVESIPGTPVAPYHGRTGSFEVAPTDKTGRDFRAKGRLQYVGKHHLQFAGSKEFFLKAGADAPENLLAYADFDGTWSQKVGRAPRPGEATPKGLKTWAPHVRDWRPGDPTWKDGKGKGLIGALNYLAGKGCNVFSFLTYNVGGDGNDVWPFVAPEDKFHYDCSKLDQWQIVFDHATSLGLYLHFKLEEQENDDNRLNKHEGPVPAALDGGDTGVERKLYLRELIARFAHELALNWNLGEENTLSAEQQRAMAQYIRDTDPYDHHIVVHTFPDWQDRVYPKLLGDQSVLTGASLQNSWRVAHQRTLKWVQESERAGKPWVVANDEQNPAGMGVPPDPGYQGHDGWALEGKRRYNLHDIRKYCLWGNLMAGGAGVEYYFGYKLPQNDLVCQDWRSRDRSWDYARIALEFFQRHGVPFWEMHNADELVGNPKHANGRWCLAAPGRVYVVYLPEGGEATLDLSDARGRFRVRWYDPRQGGGLQDGSLRFVEGGGVVNLGRPPSAPDQDWAVLIRP
;
A
#
# COMPACT_ATOMS: atom_id res chain seq x y z
N MET A 1 -0.04 14.53 -45.51
CA MET A 1 -0.20 13.66 -46.70
C MET A 1 1.05 12.82 -46.77
N ASP A 2 1.09 11.50 -46.69
CA ASP A 2 0.12 10.45 -46.39
C ASP A 2 1.01 9.25 -46.03
N LEU A 3 0.77 8.57 -44.91
CA LEU A 3 1.63 7.47 -44.42
C LEU A 3 0.72 6.34 -43.92
N ALA A 4 0.57 5.34 -44.77
CA ALA A 4 -0.11 4.08 -44.44
C ALA A 4 0.58 2.90 -45.13
N ALA A 5 0.50 1.76 -44.43
CA ALA A 5 0.76 0.38 -44.85
C ALA A 5 2.19 -0.16 -44.76
N LEU A 6 2.42 -1.01 -43.76
CA LEU A 6 2.97 -2.35 -44.03
C LEU A 6 2.58 -3.34 -42.93
N ALA A 7 1.80 -4.34 -43.32
CA ALA A 7 1.47 -5.51 -42.51
C ALA A 7 1.40 -6.77 -43.40
N ARG A 8 1.99 -7.86 -42.86
CA ARG A 8 1.79 -9.29 -43.16
C ARG A 8 2.37 -9.88 -44.44
N GLN A 9 3.27 -10.87 -44.25
CA GLN A 9 3.03 -12.27 -44.64
C GLN A 9 4.17 -13.18 -44.14
N HIS A 10 3.86 -14.29 -43.47
CA HIS A 10 4.24 -15.62 -43.94
C HIS A 10 3.59 -16.73 -43.08
N SER A 11 3.09 -17.75 -43.76
CA SER A 11 2.41 -18.92 -43.20
C SER A 11 3.02 -20.20 -43.81
N ARG A 12 3.27 -21.18 -42.93
CA ARG A 12 3.08 -22.65 -43.07
C ARG A 12 3.97 -23.50 -44.01
N ARG A 13 4.51 -24.58 -43.40
CA ARG A 13 4.46 -26.03 -43.77
C ARG A 13 5.11 -26.79 -42.59
N SER A 14 4.42 -27.56 -41.74
CA SER A 14 3.79 -28.90 -41.83
C SER A 14 4.67 -30.03 -42.38
N THR A 15 5.00 -31.01 -41.52
CA THR A 15 4.97 -32.47 -41.79
C THR A 15 4.91 -33.27 -40.48
N ARG A 16 4.30 -34.47 -40.56
CA ARG A 16 3.76 -35.37 -39.52
C ARG A 16 4.75 -36.45 -39.05
N LEU A 17 4.62 -36.89 -37.78
CA LEU A 17 4.54 -38.25 -37.15
C LEU A 17 5.21 -39.48 -37.82
N PRO A 18 5.61 -40.57 -37.10
CA PRO A 18 4.80 -41.24 -36.06
C PRO A 18 5.51 -41.96 -34.87
N ALA A 19 4.66 -42.52 -34.00
CA ALA A 19 4.93 -43.29 -32.78
C ALA A 19 5.25 -44.79 -33.03
N CYS A 20 5.86 -45.44 -32.04
CA CYS A 20 5.69 -46.87 -31.75
C CYS A 20 6.09 -47.21 -30.30
N ALA A 21 5.62 -48.36 -29.82
CA ALA A 21 5.30 -48.67 -28.42
C ALA A 21 6.23 -49.67 -27.70
N SER A 22 6.01 -49.78 -26.39
CA SER A 22 6.09 -50.97 -25.50
C SER A 22 7.45 -51.47 -24.96
N GLY A 23 7.45 -51.75 -23.65
CA GLY A 23 8.48 -52.49 -22.91
C GLY A 23 8.20 -52.54 -21.41
N THR A 24 7.66 -53.66 -20.94
CA THR A 24 7.18 -53.96 -19.57
C THR A 24 8.28 -54.57 -18.67
N THR A 25 7.99 -54.68 -17.36
CA THR A 25 8.65 -55.46 -16.24
C THR A 25 9.43 -54.58 -15.24
N ALA A 26 9.39 -54.74 -13.91
CA ALA A 26 8.79 -55.72 -13.00
C ALA A 26 8.50 -55.11 -11.61
N ARG A 27 7.53 -55.71 -10.90
CA ARG A 27 7.22 -55.53 -9.47
C ARG A 27 8.37 -56.02 -8.57
N ARG A 28 8.61 -55.35 -7.44
CA ARG A 28 8.99 -55.99 -6.17
C ARG A 28 8.41 -55.24 -4.97
N THR A 29 8.04 -56.04 -3.99
CA THR A 29 7.27 -55.84 -2.77
C THR A 29 8.11 -55.31 -1.60
N ARG A 30 7.47 -54.46 -0.75
CA ARG A 30 7.46 -54.30 0.74
C ARG A 30 8.52 -55.06 1.60
N PRO A 31 8.89 -54.62 2.83
CA PRO A 31 7.95 -54.11 3.87
C PRO A 31 8.44 -53.08 4.91
N THR A 32 7.45 -52.57 5.67
CA THR A 32 7.50 -51.95 7.00
C THR A 32 7.84 -52.94 8.13
N PRO A 33 8.30 -52.44 9.29
CA PRO A 33 7.79 -52.83 10.62
C PRO A 33 7.39 -51.56 11.44
N GLY A 34 6.28 -51.48 12.21
CA GLY A 34 5.92 -52.26 13.43
C GLY A 34 6.92 -51.92 14.56
N GLY A 35 6.63 -51.28 15.70
CA GLY A 35 5.43 -51.11 16.53
C GLY A 35 5.70 -51.74 17.92
N SER A 36 5.64 -50.98 19.02
CA SER A 36 5.17 -51.40 20.38
C SER A 36 5.60 -50.45 21.53
N ASP A 37 4.59 -49.88 22.19
CA ASP A 37 4.29 -49.84 23.64
C ASP A 37 5.35 -49.51 24.71
N PHE A 38 4.98 -48.60 25.63
CA PHE A 38 4.99 -48.83 27.10
C PHE A 38 4.13 -47.78 27.87
N GLU A 39 3.08 -48.28 28.54
CA GLU A 39 2.52 -47.97 29.90
C GLU A 39 2.24 -46.51 30.36
N THR A 40 0.98 -46.06 30.56
CA THR A 40 0.03 -46.17 31.72
C THR A 40 0.43 -45.39 33.00
N HIS A 41 -0.20 -44.21 33.26
CA HIS A 41 -1.28 -43.91 34.25
C HIS A 41 -0.79 -43.18 35.54
N PRO A 42 -1.66 -42.49 36.34
CA PRO A 42 -3.05 -42.08 36.12
C PRO A 42 -3.41 -40.62 36.52
N ARG A 43 -4.66 -40.27 36.17
CA ARG A 43 -5.45 -39.11 36.61
C ARG A 43 -5.71 -39.13 38.13
N ARG A 44 -5.92 -37.94 38.73
CA ARG A 44 -6.62 -37.79 40.01
C ARG A 44 -7.81 -36.83 39.86
N ASN A 45 -9.01 -37.42 39.88
CA ASN A 45 -10.27 -36.74 40.18
C ASN A 45 -10.33 -36.47 41.69
N MET A 46 -10.84 -35.31 42.10
CA MET A 46 -11.54 -35.16 43.37
C MET A 46 -12.82 -34.36 43.11
N LYS A 47 -13.94 -35.08 43.06
CA LYS A 47 -15.25 -34.58 43.50
C LYS A 47 -15.27 -34.80 45.01
N ASN A 48 -15.71 -33.81 45.78
CA ASN A 48 -16.47 -34.05 47.00
C ASN A 48 -17.59 -33.01 47.08
N SER A 49 -18.80 -33.55 46.96
CA SER A 49 -20.06 -32.99 47.39
C SER A 49 -20.14 -32.94 48.90
N GLU A 50 -20.70 -31.88 49.46
CA GLU A 50 -21.45 -31.99 50.72
C GLU A 50 -22.59 -30.98 50.74
N SER A 51 -23.79 -31.52 50.75
CA SER A 51 -25.07 -30.85 50.96
C SER A 51 -25.45 -30.98 52.43
N ILE A 52 -25.82 -29.88 53.08
CA ILE A 52 -26.60 -29.92 54.32
C ILE A 52 -27.76 -28.92 54.21
N GLN A 53 -28.97 -29.47 54.27
CA GLN A 53 -30.22 -28.75 54.51
C GLN A 53 -30.48 -28.60 56.02
N ARG A 54 -31.09 -27.48 56.42
CA ARG A 54 -32.34 -27.34 57.24
C ARG A 54 -32.46 -25.91 57.77
N GLU A 55 -33.46 -25.15 57.34
CA GLU A 55 -34.73 -24.84 58.05
C GLU A 55 -34.54 -23.96 59.30
N ARG A 56 -34.88 -22.66 59.27
CA ARG A 56 -36.19 -21.95 59.37
C ARG A 56 -36.43 -21.38 60.78
N CYS A 57 -36.54 -20.05 60.85
CA CYS A 57 -37.31 -19.19 61.78
C CYS A 57 -36.63 -17.80 61.73
N GLY A 58 -37.22 -16.66 61.44
CA GLY A 58 -38.61 -16.21 61.41
C GLY A 58 -38.60 -14.82 62.04
N PHE A 59 -38.76 -13.75 61.25
CA PHE A 59 -39.10 -12.40 61.77
C PHE A 59 -39.83 -11.60 60.68
N LEU A 60 -41.01 -11.09 61.07
CA LEU A 60 -41.94 -10.25 60.30
C LEU A 60 -41.47 -8.76 60.30
N PRO A 61 -42.09 -7.85 59.53
CA PRO A 61 -41.38 -6.87 58.71
C PRO A 61 -41.44 -5.43 59.27
N GLY A 62 -40.37 -4.68 59.05
CA GLY A 62 -40.36 -3.22 59.13
C GLY A 62 -40.42 -2.64 57.72
N LEU A 63 -41.50 -1.91 57.43
CA LEU A 63 -41.67 -1.12 56.21
C LEU A 63 -40.51 -0.12 56.02
N VAL A 64 -39.78 -0.23 54.93
CA VAL A 64 -39.05 0.89 54.31
C VAL A 64 -39.47 0.92 52.85
N ALA A 65 -40.28 1.91 52.50
CA ALA A 65 -40.67 2.20 51.13
C ALA A 65 -39.47 2.73 50.36
N ILE A 66 -38.86 1.89 49.52
CA ILE A 66 -37.95 2.33 48.47
C ILE A 66 -38.83 2.64 47.25
N LEU A 67 -38.96 3.92 46.92
CA LEU A 67 -39.50 4.38 45.65
C LEU A 67 -38.66 3.77 44.51
N TYR A 68 -39.24 2.83 43.77
CA TYR A 68 -38.79 2.54 42.41
C TYR A 68 -39.21 3.72 41.53
N LEU A 69 -38.30 4.65 41.29
CA LEU A 69 -38.35 5.50 40.11
C LEU A 69 -38.07 4.59 38.92
N ALA A 70 -39.15 4.14 38.26
CA ALA A 70 -39.07 3.60 36.92
C ALA A 70 -38.54 4.71 36.00
N MET A 71 -37.23 4.71 35.74
CA MET A 71 -36.69 5.48 34.63
C MET A 71 -37.21 4.81 33.35
N PRO A 72 -37.95 5.54 32.49
CA PRO A 72 -38.31 5.00 31.20
C PRO A 72 -37.02 4.72 30.44
N TRP A 73 -36.85 3.46 30.03
CA TRP A 73 -36.00 3.11 28.91
C TRP A 73 -36.42 4.01 27.74
N THR A 74 -35.65 5.07 27.48
CA THR A 74 -35.76 5.83 26.25
C THR A 74 -35.36 4.87 25.15
N GLY A 75 -36.38 4.41 24.42
CA GLY A 75 -36.26 3.36 23.43
C GLY A 75 -35.20 3.67 22.38
N ALA A 76 -34.77 2.59 21.72
CA ALA A 76 -34.14 2.64 20.42
C ALA A 76 -34.85 3.71 19.57
N SER A 77 -34.08 4.69 19.12
CA SER A 77 -34.50 5.65 18.10
C SER A 77 -35.10 4.84 16.96
N SER A 78 -36.40 5.00 16.71
CA SER A 78 -37.03 4.53 15.49
C SER A 78 -36.20 5.02 14.30
N PRO A 79 -36.01 4.20 13.24
CA PRO A 79 -35.38 4.71 12.02
C PRO A 79 -36.11 5.98 11.62
N ALA A 80 -35.35 7.04 11.37
CA ALA A 80 -35.89 8.30 10.89
C ALA A 80 -36.82 8.00 9.71
N ALA A 81 -38.00 8.64 9.67
CA ALA A 81 -38.88 8.52 8.51
C ALA A 81 -38.06 8.81 7.24
N PRO A 82 -38.20 8.00 6.17
CA PRO A 82 -37.41 8.19 4.96
C PRO A 82 -37.56 9.63 4.50
N SER A 83 -36.45 10.35 4.40
CA SER A 83 -36.46 11.73 3.93
C SER A 83 -37.14 11.76 2.55
N SER A 84 -38.05 12.70 2.34
CA SER A 84 -38.73 12.81 1.06
C SER A 84 -37.69 13.04 -0.04
N ARG A 85 -37.69 12.20 -1.07
CA ARG A 85 -36.82 12.32 -2.25
C ARG A 85 -36.80 13.78 -2.73
N GLN A 86 -35.61 14.38 -2.75
CA GLN A 86 -35.43 15.74 -3.27
C GLN A 86 -35.53 15.70 -4.81
N PRO A 87 -35.86 16.84 -5.46
CA PRO A 87 -35.79 16.92 -6.92
C PRO A 87 -34.38 16.63 -7.42
N ASP A 88 -34.29 16.09 -8.64
CA ASP A 88 -33.01 15.95 -9.33
C ASP A 88 -32.36 17.33 -9.56
N GLY A 89 -31.03 17.34 -9.75
CA GLY A 89 -30.28 18.55 -10.10
C GLY A 89 -30.62 19.10 -11.48
N ASP A 90 -30.25 20.36 -11.72
CA ASP A 90 -30.57 21.07 -12.97
C ASP A 90 -29.56 20.81 -14.11
N GLY A 91 -28.53 20.01 -13.84
CA GLY A 91 -27.43 19.74 -14.76
C GLY A 91 -26.40 20.86 -14.85
N SER A 92 -26.40 21.81 -13.90
CA SER A 92 -25.31 22.77 -13.75
C SER A 92 -24.00 22.08 -13.39
N VAL A 93 -22.90 22.66 -13.87
CA VAL A 93 -21.54 22.15 -13.63
C VAL A 93 -20.71 23.24 -12.99
N ARG A 94 -20.01 22.88 -11.91
CA ARG A 94 -19.06 23.74 -11.21
C ARG A 94 -17.68 23.12 -11.23
N ILE A 95 -16.68 23.92 -11.57
CA ILE A 95 -15.26 23.58 -11.42
C ILE A 95 -14.72 24.25 -10.16
N THR A 96 -14.06 23.49 -9.29
CA THR A 96 -13.47 23.97 -8.03
C THR A 96 -12.08 23.39 -7.79
N GLY A 97 -11.35 23.97 -6.84
CA GLY A 97 -9.97 23.61 -6.51
C GLY A 97 -9.00 24.75 -6.80
N GLU A 98 -7.74 24.58 -6.42
CA GLU A 98 -6.66 25.43 -6.92
C GLU A 98 -6.43 25.05 -8.40
N LEU A 99 -6.87 25.90 -9.34
CA LEU A 99 -6.77 25.62 -10.79
C LEU A 99 -5.32 25.76 -11.28
N LYS A 100 -4.49 24.80 -10.87
CA LYS A 100 -3.05 24.76 -11.13
C LYS A 100 -2.60 23.38 -11.58
N GLN A 101 -1.53 23.36 -12.35
CA GLN A 101 -0.89 22.14 -12.81
C GLN A 101 -0.60 21.22 -11.61
N TRP A 102 -0.95 19.93 -11.72
CA TRP A 102 -0.81 18.89 -10.70
C TRP A 102 -1.73 18.98 -9.48
N HIS A 103 -2.56 20.03 -9.35
CA HIS A 103 -3.51 20.13 -8.24
C HIS A 103 -4.80 19.39 -8.56
N LYS A 104 -5.53 18.96 -7.53
CA LYS A 104 -6.87 18.42 -7.74
C LYS A 104 -7.83 19.52 -8.23
N VAL A 105 -8.35 19.31 -9.44
CA VAL A 105 -9.46 20.06 -10.01
C VAL A 105 -10.70 19.16 -9.97
N THR A 106 -11.73 19.62 -9.26
CA THR A 106 -12.99 18.88 -9.11
C THR A 106 -14.04 19.47 -10.03
N LEU A 107 -14.58 18.63 -10.92
CA LEU A 107 -15.84 18.90 -11.59
C LEU A 107 -16.97 18.36 -10.72
N THR A 108 -17.93 19.20 -10.35
CA THR A 108 -19.19 18.79 -9.71
C THR A 108 -20.35 19.09 -10.65
N LEU A 109 -21.14 18.06 -10.97
CA LEU A 109 -22.39 18.14 -11.69
C LEU A 109 -23.55 18.02 -10.71
N ASP A 110 -24.56 18.89 -10.87
CA ASP A 110 -25.86 18.75 -10.24
C ASP A 110 -26.70 17.76 -11.06
N GLY A 111 -26.53 16.47 -10.76
CA GLY A 111 -27.08 15.33 -11.47
C GLY A 111 -28.38 14.77 -10.87
N PRO A 112 -28.78 13.54 -11.25
CA PRO A 112 -29.92 12.85 -10.64
C PRO A 112 -29.79 12.82 -9.12
N TYR A 113 -30.91 12.97 -8.42
CA TYR A 113 -30.95 12.67 -7.00
C TYR A 113 -30.75 11.17 -6.80
N ALA A 114 -29.92 10.82 -5.83
CA ALA A 114 -29.78 9.45 -5.35
C ALA A 114 -29.53 9.42 -3.84
N HIS A 115 -29.75 8.24 -3.25
CA HIS A 115 -29.26 7.85 -1.95
C HIS A 115 -28.23 6.74 -2.11
N GLU A 116 -27.20 6.71 -1.27
CA GLU A 116 -26.16 5.68 -1.31
C GLU A 116 -26.65 4.25 -1.04
N GLN A 117 -27.93 4.06 -0.72
CA GLN A 117 -28.58 2.74 -0.49
C GLN A 117 -29.67 2.45 -1.55
N ASP A 118 -29.83 3.30 -2.56
CA ASP A 118 -30.77 3.06 -3.64
C ASP A 118 -30.35 1.83 -4.45
N ASN A 119 -31.32 0.98 -4.80
CA ASN A 119 -31.11 -0.23 -5.60
C ASN A 119 -31.66 -0.12 -7.03
N ASP A 120 -32.58 0.80 -7.29
CA ASP A 120 -33.20 0.98 -8.61
C ASP A 120 -33.49 2.46 -8.91
N PRO A 121 -32.61 3.13 -9.65
CA PRO A 121 -31.25 2.70 -10.02
C PRO A 121 -30.28 2.77 -8.83
N ASN A 122 -29.32 1.85 -8.74
CA ASN A 122 -28.18 1.99 -7.83
C ASN A 122 -27.21 3.08 -8.33
N PRO A 123 -26.85 4.10 -7.51
CA PRO A 123 -26.02 5.23 -7.93
C PRO A 123 -24.60 4.86 -8.35
N PHE A 124 -24.06 3.77 -7.84
CA PHE A 124 -22.70 3.32 -8.10
C PHE A 124 -22.64 2.34 -9.27
N LEU A 125 -23.67 1.51 -9.42
CA LEU A 125 -23.67 0.38 -10.35
C LEU A 125 -24.44 0.65 -11.65
N ASP A 126 -25.60 1.31 -11.56
CA ASP A 126 -26.53 1.51 -12.69
C ASP A 126 -26.39 2.87 -13.36
N TYR A 127 -25.44 3.67 -12.90
CA TYR A 127 -25.06 4.95 -13.45
C TYR A 127 -23.58 4.95 -13.80
N ARG A 128 -23.24 5.42 -15.00
CA ARG A 128 -21.86 5.66 -15.40
C ARG A 128 -21.70 7.10 -15.84
N MET A 129 -21.09 7.89 -14.97
CA MET A 129 -20.53 9.18 -15.32
C MET A 129 -19.06 8.99 -15.72
N THR A 130 -18.68 9.53 -16.87
CA THR A 130 -17.29 9.69 -17.31
C THR A 130 -17.11 11.11 -17.77
N VAL A 131 -16.06 11.79 -17.33
CA VAL A 131 -15.72 13.13 -17.79
C VAL A 131 -14.51 13.06 -18.68
N VAL A 132 -14.66 13.53 -19.92
CA VAL A 132 -13.57 13.61 -20.87
C VAL A 132 -12.94 15.00 -20.77
N PHE A 133 -11.75 15.08 -20.19
CA PHE A 133 -10.96 16.31 -20.14
C PHE A 133 -9.99 16.35 -21.32
N ARG A 134 -9.89 17.50 -22.00
CA ARG A 134 -9.02 17.69 -23.16
C ARG A 134 -8.23 18.97 -23.01
N HIS A 135 -6.92 18.89 -23.21
CA HIS A 135 -6.05 20.07 -23.32
C HIS A 135 -5.78 20.35 -24.81
N PRO A 136 -6.45 21.33 -25.45
CA PRO A 136 -6.39 21.51 -26.90
C PRO A 136 -4.99 21.82 -27.42
N GLY A 137 -4.16 22.49 -26.62
CA GLY A 137 -2.81 22.89 -27.02
C GLY A 137 -1.84 21.71 -27.21
N SER A 138 -2.03 20.61 -26.49
CA SER A 138 -1.19 19.41 -26.59
C SER A 138 -1.90 18.21 -27.22
N GLY A 139 -3.23 18.23 -27.29
CA GLY A 139 -4.03 17.07 -27.68
C GLY A 139 -4.18 16.01 -26.58
N LEU A 140 -3.72 16.29 -25.35
CA LEU A 140 -3.86 15.37 -24.21
C LEU A 140 -5.33 15.19 -23.83
N VAL A 141 -5.72 13.94 -23.55
CA VAL A 141 -7.10 13.55 -23.21
C VAL A 141 -7.07 12.62 -22.01
N TYR A 142 -7.92 12.91 -21.02
CA TYR A 142 -8.22 12.00 -19.92
C TYR A 142 -9.70 11.63 -19.93
N GLU A 143 -10.01 10.35 -19.81
CA GLU A 143 -11.37 9.86 -19.57
C GLU A 143 -11.49 9.46 -18.10
N VAL A 144 -11.96 10.38 -17.27
CA VAL A 144 -11.97 10.22 -15.81
C VAL A 144 -13.32 9.63 -15.37
N PRO A 145 -13.34 8.49 -14.66
CA PRO A 145 -14.56 7.97 -14.04
C PRO A 145 -15.12 8.97 -13.03
N GLY A 146 -16.42 9.27 -13.13
CA GLY A 146 -17.15 10.02 -12.12
C GLY A 146 -17.87 9.12 -11.12
N TYR A 147 -18.25 9.69 -9.97
CA TYR A 147 -18.87 9.01 -8.84
C TYR A 147 -19.98 9.84 -8.19
N PHE A 148 -20.90 9.19 -7.47
CA PHE A 148 -21.94 9.84 -6.68
C PHE A 148 -21.39 10.37 -5.34
N ALA A 149 -21.68 11.64 -5.03
CA ALA A 149 -21.06 12.39 -3.94
C ALA A 149 -22.08 13.04 -2.99
N ALA A 150 -23.29 12.47 -2.88
CA ALA A 150 -24.37 12.96 -2.02
C ALA A 150 -24.63 14.47 -2.19
N ASP A 151 -24.46 15.27 -1.13
CA ASP A 151 -24.65 16.73 -1.15
C ASP A 151 -23.40 17.52 -1.59
N GLY A 152 -22.29 16.83 -1.86
CA GLY A 152 -20.99 17.43 -2.20
C GLY A 152 -20.25 18.03 -1.00
N ASN A 153 -20.71 17.83 0.23
CA ASN A 153 -20.01 18.21 1.45
C ASN A 153 -20.12 17.10 2.52
N ALA A 154 -20.26 15.86 2.06
CA ALA A 154 -20.59 14.70 2.89
C ALA A 154 -19.56 14.46 4.00
N ALA A 155 -18.28 14.81 3.79
CA ALA A 155 -17.28 14.76 4.85
C ALA A 155 -17.66 15.57 6.10
N ASN A 156 -18.39 16.69 5.92
CA ASN A 156 -18.83 17.58 6.99
C ASN A 156 -20.29 17.37 7.40
N THR A 157 -21.16 16.98 6.46
CA THR A 157 -22.61 16.89 6.70
C THR A 157 -23.09 15.48 7.02
N SER A 158 -22.29 14.45 6.70
CA SER A 158 -22.72 13.04 6.64
C SER A 158 -23.92 12.81 5.74
N ALA A 159 -24.07 13.59 4.69
CA ALA A 159 -25.14 13.34 3.75
C ALA A 159 -24.92 11.97 3.08
N GLU A 160 -25.94 11.13 3.16
CA GLU A 160 -26.05 9.83 2.48
C GLU A 160 -26.78 9.95 1.13
N SER A 161 -27.31 11.15 0.84
CA SER A 161 -28.10 11.43 -0.37
C SER A 161 -27.91 12.85 -0.86
N GLY A 162 -28.28 13.08 -2.11
CA GLY A 162 -28.23 14.40 -2.74
C GLY A 162 -28.13 14.28 -4.26
N THR A 163 -27.70 15.36 -4.90
CA THR A 163 -27.67 15.49 -6.36
C THR A 163 -26.27 15.69 -6.91
N LYS A 164 -25.21 15.57 -6.10
CA LYS A 164 -23.85 15.89 -6.55
C LYS A 164 -23.14 14.67 -7.11
N TRP A 165 -22.57 14.83 -8.29
CA TRP A 165 -21.75 13.85 -8.98
C TRP A 165 -20.41 14.47 -9.33
N ARG A 166 -19.30 13.76 -9.06
CA ARG A 166 -17.95 14.33 -9.14
C ARG A 166 -17.02 13.54 -10.03
N ALA A 167 -16.05 14.25 -10.61
CA ALA A 167 -14.86 13.67 -11.23
C ALA A 167 -13.66 14.58 -10.92
N HIS A 168 -12.49 13.96 -10.66
CA HIS A 168 -11.27 14.68 -10.29
C HIS A 168 -10.21 14.58 -11.38
N LEU A 169 -9.79 15.74 -11.89
CA LEU A 169 -8.64 15.88 -12.77
C LEU A 169 -7.45 16.40 -11.98
N SER A 170 -6.26 15.84 -12.18
CA SER A 170 -4.99 16.49 -11.79
C SER A 170 -4.22 16.91 -13.04
N PRO A 171 -4.45 18.13 -13.58
CA PRO A 171 -4.03 18.52 -14.91
C PRO A 171 -2.51 18.63 -15.02
N ASP A 172 -1.98 17.98 -16.04
CA ASP A 172 -0.54 17.80 -16.25
C ASP A 172 0.12 18.99 -16.94
N LEU A 173 -0.69 19.92 -17.45
CA LEU A 173 -0.26 21.05 -18.26
C LEU A 173 -1.03 22.32 -17.87
N PRO A 174 -0.36 23.48 -17.78
CA PRO A 174 -1.02 24.78 -17.74
C PRO A 174 -1.72 25.09 -19.07
N GLY A 175 -2.70 25.98 -19.01
CA GLY A 175 -3.50 26.44 -20.15
C GLY A 175 -4.96 25.98 -20.07
N ARG A 176 -5.66 26.14 -21.19
CA ARG A 176 -7.08 25.84 -21.29
C ARG A 176 -7.35 24.34 -21.31
N TRP A 177 -8.27 23.90 -20.47
CA TRP A 177 -8.84 22.56 -20.48
C TRP A 177 -10.33 22.63 -20.82
N ASN A 178 -10.78 21.74 -21.70
CA ASN A 178 -12.19 21.53 -22.02
C ASN A 178 -12.67 20.25 -21.34
N TYR A 179 -13.95 20.19 -20.99
CA TYR A 179 -14.59 18.96 -20.50
C TYR A 179 -15.85 18.61 -21.30
N GLU A 180 -16.17 17.32 -21.34
CA GLU A 180 -17.44 16.76 -21.80
C GLU A 180 -17.90 15.71 -20.79
N VAL A 181 -19.11 15.86 -20.26
CA VAL A 181 -19.74 14.88 -19.36
C VAL A 181 -20.49 13.84 -20.19
N ARG A 182 -20.08 12.58 -20.08
CA ARG A 182 -20.81 11.42 -20.61
C ARG A 182 -21.49 10.74 -19.44
N PHE A 183 -22.81 10.88 -19.37
CA PHE A 183 -23.60 10.29 -18.29
C PHE A 183 -24.66 9.35 -18.88
N VAL A 184 -24.58 8.06 -18.54
CA VAL A 184 -25.53 7.03 -18.98
C VAL A 184 -26.06 6.25 -17.79
N ARG A 185 -27.25 5.66 -17.94
CA ARG A 185 -27.88 4.76 -16.98
C ARG A 185 -28.24 3.42 -17.62
N GLY A 186 -28.30 2.38 -16.81
CA GLY A 186 -28.74 1.05 -17.21
C GLY A 186 -28.16 -0.01 -16.27
N PRO A 187 -28.74 -1.22 -16.25
CA PRO A 187 -28.29 -2.27 -15.33
C PRO A 187 -26.78 -2.50 -15.42
N ARG A 188 -26.06 -2.30 -14.32
CA ARG A 188 -24.61 -2.54 -14.19
C ARG A 188 -23.72 -1.80 -15.20
N VAL A 189 -24.23 -0.71 -15.78
CA VAL A 189 -23.51 0.06 -16.81
C VAL A 189 -22.20 0.64 -16.29
N ALA A 190 -22.02 0.83 -14.98
CA ALA A 190 -20.77 1.35 -14.42
C ALA A 190 -19.55 0.45 -14.72
N VAL A 191 -19.75 -0.87 -14.77
CA VAL A 191 -18.67 -1.88 -14.80
C VAL A 191 -18.73 -2.83 -15.99
N GLU A 192 -19.79 -2.75 -16.80
CA GLU A 192 -19.93 -3.50 -18.04
C GLU A 192 -19.72 -2.61 -19.28
N SER A 193 -19.10 -3.18 -20.32
CA SER A 193 -18.86 -2.50 -21.61
C SER A 193 -20.14 -2.43 -22.47
N ILE A 194 -21.24 -1.95 -21.90
CA ILE A 194 -22.52 -1.72 -22.56
C ILE A 194 -22.77 -0.21 -22.76
N PRO A 195 -23.49 0.24 -23.81
CA PRO A 195 -23.65 1.67 -24.09
C PRO A 195 -24.43 2.47 -23.02
N GLY A 196 -25.44 1.86 -22.38
CA GLY A 196 -26.38 2.55 -21.49
C GLY A 196 -27.33 3.51 -22.21
N THR A 197 -28.29 4.07 -21.47
CA THR A 197 -29.20 5.13 -21.93
C THR A 197 -28.70 6.49 -21.44
N PRO A 198 -28.47 7.49 -22.31
CA PRO A 198 -28.10 8.84 -21.89
C PRO A 198 -29.07 9.43 -20.86
N VAL A 199 -28.53 10.07 -19.82
CA VAL A 199 -29.35 10.70 -18.77
C VAL A 199 -29.45 12.19 -19.04
N ALA A 200 -30.63 12.66 -19.44
CA ALA A 200 -30.90 14.09 -19.63
C ALA A 200 -31.26 14.77 -18.30
N PRO A 201 -30.91 16.05 -18.09
CA PRO A 201 -30.16 16.96 -18.98
C PRO A 201 -28.64 16.92 -18.81
N TYR A 202 -28.08 15.84 -18.24
CA TYR A 202 -26.69 15.77 -17.78
C TYR A 202 -25.68 15.31 -18.84
N HIS A 203 -26.09 14.35 -19.68
CA HIS A 203 -25.26 13.84 -20.76
C HIS A 203 -24.98 14.93 -21.80
N GLY A 204 -23.72 15.01 -22.25
CA GLY A 204 -23.29 15.97 -23.26
C GLY A 204 -23.02 17.38 -22.72
N ARG A 205 -23.06 17.61 -21.40
CA ARG A 205 -22.65 18.89 -20.80
C ARG A 205 -21.18 19.15 -21.10
N THR A 206 -20.86 20.35 -21.56
CA THR A 206 -19.50 20.76 -21.92
C THR A 206 -19.15 22.10 -21.31
N GLY A 207 -17.84 22.38 -21.21
CA GLY A 207 -17.33 23.66 -20.77
C GLY A 207 -15.81 23.71 -20.83
N SER A 208 -15.22 24.77 -20.26
CA SER A 208 -13.77 24.91 -20.17
C SER A 208 -13.34 25.72 -18.95
N PHE A 209 -12.10 25.52 -18.53
CA PHE A 209 -11.45 26.26 -17.45
C PHE A 209 -9.96 26.45 -17.76
N GLU A 210 -9.33 27.41 -17.09
CA GLU A 210 -7.90 27.71 -17.24
C GLU A 210 -7.11 27.13 -16.06
N VAL A 211 -5.96 26.52 -16.36
CA VAL A 211 -5.03 25.97 -15.38
C VAL A 211 -3.74 26.79 -15.40
N ALA A 212 -3.36 27.36 -14.26
CA ALA A 212 -2.08 28.05 -14.12
C ALA A 212 -0.93 27.06 -13.83
N PRO A 213 0.34 27.46 -14.00
CA PRO A 213 1.46 26.69 -13.47
C PRO A 213 1.35 26.46 -11.95
N THR A 214 1.92 25.35 -11.47
CA THR A 214 2.04 25.10 -10.03
C THR A 214 2.95 26.12 -9.37
N ASP A 215 2.63 26.51 -8.14
CA ASP A 215 3.44 27.36 -7.27
C ASP A 215 4.00 26.60 -6.06
N LYS A 216 3.73 25.29 -5.97
CA LYS A 216 4.23 24.46 -4.87
C LYS A 216 5.72 24.17 -5.08
N THR A 217 6.42 23.95 -3.98
CA THR A 217 7.87 23.68 -3.97
C THR A 217 8.21 22.58 -2.97
N GLY A 218 9.48 22.16 -2.94
CA GLY A 218 9.97 21.22 -1.94
C GLY A 218 9.39 19.81 -2.10
N ARG A 219 8.90 19.23 -1.01
CA ARG A 219 8.43 17.84 -0.96
C ARG A 219 6.99 17.63 -1.43
N ASP A 220 6.18 18.69 -1.47
CA ASP A 220 4.81 18.63 -1.97
C ASP A 220 4.82 18.04 -3.39
N PHE A 221 4.11 16.94 -3.63
CA PHE A 221 4.17 16.28 -4.93
C PHE A 221 3.60 17.15 -6.06
N ARG A 222 2.78 18.15 -5.74
CA ARG A 222 2.31 19.15 -6.73
C ARG A 222 3.46 20.03 -7.25
N ALA A 223 4.61 20.06 -6.58
CA ALA A 223 5.85 20.66 -7.08
C ALA A 223 6.64 19.73 -8.01
N LYS A 224 6.38 18.42 -7.93
CA LYS A 224 7.15 17.36 -8.61
C LYS A 224 6.41 16.81 -9.83
N GLY A 225 5.07 16.83 -9.82
CA GLY A 225 4.19 16.20 -10.79
C GLY A 225 3.84 14.77 -10.42
N ARG A 226 3.12 14.07 -11.30
CA ARG A 226 2.72 12.68 -11.08
C ARG A 226 3.92 11.74 -11.09
N LEU A 227 3.97 10.79 -10.18
CA LEU A 227 4.99 9.73 -10.12
C LEU A 227 4.61 8.59 -11.07
N GLN A 228 5.49 8.26 -12.00
CA GLN A 228 5.19 7.34 -13.10
C GLN A 228 6.16 6.17 -13.15
N TYR A 229 5.64 5.02 -13.58
CA TYR A 229 6.49 3.93 -14.05
C TYR A 229 7.01 4.27 -15.45
N VAL A 230 8.34 4.30 -15.60
CA VAL A 230 9.02 4.72 -16.83
C VAL A 230 9.77 3.56 -17.53
N GLY A 231 9.34 2.32 -17.30
CA GLY A 231 9.98 1.14 -17.87
C GLY A 231 11.32 0.78 -17.22
N LYS A 232 11.56 1.24 -15.98
CA LYS A 232 12.81 1.04 -15.22
C LYS A 232 12.51 0.51 -13.82
N HIS A 233 13.55 0.10 -13.09
CA HIS A 233 13.46 -0.37 -11.70
C HIS A 233 13.08 0.71 -10.68
N HIS A 234 12.96 1.98 -11.09
CA HIS A 234 12.60 3.10 -10.23
C HIS A 234 11.56 3.99 -10.91
N LEU A 235 10.64 4.51 -10.11
CA LEU A 235 9.62 5.46 -10.55
C LEU A 235 10.24 6.85 -10.76
N GLN A 236 9.63 7.66 -11.63
CA GLN A 236 10.09 9.01 -11.96
C GLN A 236 8.93 10.02 -11.96
N PHE A 237 9.16 11.19 -11.37
CA PHE A 237 8.19 12.28 -11.41
C PHE A 237 8.10 12.91 -12.79
N ALA A 238 6.89 13.01 -13.34
CA ALA A 238 6.62 13.52 -14.67
C ALA A 238 7.03 14.99 -14.85
N GLY A 239 6.85 15.83 -13.82
CA GLY A 239 7.18 17.26 -13.86
C GLY A 239 8.68 17.52 -13.66
N SER A 240 9.19 17.15 -12.48
CA SER A 240 10.58 17.42 -12.06
C SER A 240 11.63 16.50 -12.69
N LYS A 241 11.22 15.35 -13.23
CA LYS A 241 12.09 14.26 -13.72
C LYS A 241 12.97 13.62 -12.63
N GLU A 242 12.71 13.91 -11.37
CA GLU A 242 13.39 13.26 -10.24
C GLU A 242 12.96 11.80 -10.13
N PHE A 243 13.92 10.89 -9.95
CA PHE A 243 13.65 9.49 -9.62
C PHE A 243 13.35 9.33 -8.13
N PHE A 244 12.56 8.32 -7.79
CA PHE A 244 12.01 8.13 -6.45
C PHE A 244 12.50 6.83 -5.78
N LEU A 245 12.94 6.97 -4.53
CA LEU A 245 13.11 5.89 -3.57
C LEU A 245 12.15 6.13 -2.41
N LYS A 246 11.60 5.06 -1.84
CA LYS A 246 10.63 5.15 -0.74
C LYS A 246 11.14 4.60 0.58
N ALA A 247 10.81 5.27 1.68
CA ALA A 247 11.03 4.75 3.02
C ALA A 247 9.96 5.28 3.99
N GLY A 248 9.23 4.40 4.65
CA GLY A 248 8.12 4.80 5.52
C GLY A 248 7.42 3.66 6.24
N ALA A 249 6.15 3.87 6.58
CA ALA A 249 5.40 2.96 7.46
C ALA A 249 4.53 1.99 6.64
N ASP A 250 4.68 0.69 6.89
CA ASP A 250 3.70 -0.31 6.43
C ASP A 250 2.62 -0.55 7.50
N ALA A 251 3.00 -0.38 8.77
CA ALA A 251 2.10 -0.53 9.91
C ALA A 251 1.54 0.81 10.41
N PRO A 252 0.29 0.86 10.88
CA PRO A 252 -0.67 -0.26 10.92
C PRO A 252 -1.39 -0.47 9.59
N GLU A 253 -1.62 -1.73 9.19
CA GLU A 253 -2.43 -2.04 8.00
C GLU A 253 -3.84 -1.42 8.07
N ASN A 254 -4.46 -1.42 9.25
CA ASN A 254 -5.82 -0.93 9.47
C ASN A 254 -5.83 0.57 9.79
N LEU A 255 -4.89 1.36 9.26
CA LEU A 255 -4.78 2.81 9.48
C LEU A 255 -6.11 3.55 9.27
N LEU A 256 -6.93 3.10 8.30
CA LEU A 256 -8.24 3.68 7.98
C LEU A 256 -9.37 3.27 8.95
N ALA A 257 -9.13 2.35 9.90
CA ALA A 257 -10.06 2.04 10.98
C ALA A 257 -10.02 3.13 12.07
N TYR A 258 -10.47 4.34 11.71
CA TYR A 258 -10.26 5.55 12.50
C TYR A 258 -11.58 6.11 13.05
N ALA A 259 -11.58 6.46 14.34
CA ALA A 259 -12.78 6.82 15.11
C ALA A 259 -13.51 8.08 14.63
N ASP A 260 -12.81 8.94 13.90
CA ASP A 260 -13.37 10.19 13.38
C ASP A 260 -13.99 10.03 11.98
N PHE A 261 -13.84 8.87 11.34
CA PHE A 261 -14.55 8.56 10.10
C PHE A 261 -16.00 8.14 10.38
N ASP A 262 -16.91 8.60 9.53
CA ASP A 262 -18.31 8.18 9.57
C ASP A 262 -18.46 6.72 9.12
N GLY A 263 -19.58 6.10 9.53
CA GLY A 263 -19.93 4.72 9.15
C GLY A 263 -18.84 3.67 9.42
N THR A 264 -17.98 3.91 10.42
CA THR A 264 -16.81 3.06 10.74
C THR A 264 -16.95 2.49 12.14
N TRP A 265 -16.76 1.18 12.29
CA TRP A 265 -16.72 0.48 13.58
C TRP A 265 -15.84 -0.77 13.47
N SER A 266 -15.40 -1.33 14.59
CA SER A 266 -14.63 -2.58 14.57
C SER A 266 -15.54 -3.77 14.87
N GLN A 267 -15.46 -4.82 14.05
CA GLN A 267 -16.19 -6.07 14.27
C GLN A 267 -15.51 -6.98 15.33
N LYS A 268 -14.32 -6.62 15.81
CA LYS A 268 -13.55 -7.39 16.80
C LYS A 268 -13.69 -6.89 18.24
N VAL A 269 -14.43 -5.80 18.51
CA VAL A 269 -14.64 -5.28 19.87
C VAL A 269 -15.27 -6.35 20.77
N GLY A 270 -14.59 -6.69 21.87
CA GLY A 270 -15.07 -7.67 22.85
C GLY A 270 -14.84 -9.15 22.48
N ARG A 271 -14.16 -9.45 21.37
CA ARG A 271 -13.73 -10.83 21.06
C ARG A 271 -12.42 -11.15 21.79
N ALA A 272 -12.33 -12.37 22.32
CA ALA A 272 -11.08 -12.86 22.89
C ALA A 272 -10.06 -13.13 21.75
N PRO A 273 -8.81 -12.66 21.86
CA PRO A 273 -7.76 -12.97 20.87
C PRO A 273 -7.55 -14.48 20.77
N ARG A 274 -7.30 -14.99 19.56
CA ARG A 274 -6.73 -16.34 19.42
C ARG A 274 -5.28 -16.34 19.93
N PRO A 275 -4.73 -17.49 20.36
CA PRO A 275 -3.32 -17.56 20.78
C PRO A 275 -2.38 -17.08 19.66
N GLY A 276 -1.72 -15.93 19.88
CA GLY A 276 -0.82 -15.34 18.90
C GLY A 276 -1.47 -14.30 17.97
N GLU A 277 -2.75 -13.97 18.13
CA GLU A 277 -3.42 -12.90 17.38
C GLU A 277 -3.36 -11.59 18.19
N ALA A 278 -3.06 -10.46 17.55
CA ALA A 278 -3.35 -9.15 18.13
C ALA A 278 -4.81 -8.79 17.89
N THR A 279 -5.46 -8.15 18.84
CA THR A 279 -6.85 -7.69 18.65
C THR A 279 -6.91 -6.19 18.83
N PRO A 280 -7.42 -5.43 17.84
CA PRO A 280 -7.71 -4.02 18.01
C PRO A 280 -8.59 -3.80 19.26
N LYS A 281 -8.23 -2.83 20.10
CA LYS A 281 -9.02 -2.47 21.29
C LYS A 281 -10.24 -1.59 20.97
N GLY A 282 -10.47 -1.32 19.69
CA GLY A 282 -11.38 -0.32 19.16
C GLY A 282 -10.73 0.40 17.99
N LEU A 283 -11.44 1.38 17.44
CA LEU A 283 -10.92 2.21 16.35
C LEU A 283 -9.72 3.05 16.80
N LYS A 284 -8.88 3.40 15.83
CA LYS A 284 -7.74 4.29 16.02
C LYS A 284 -8.23 5.68 16.40
N THR A 285 -7.46 6.36 17.24
CA THR A 285 -7.69 7.77 17.59
C THR A 285 -6.49 8.62 17.24
N TRP A 286 -5.30 8.02 17.12
CA TRP A 286 -4.04 8.72 16.89
C TRP A 286 -3.80 9.85 17.90
N ALA A 287 -4.34 9.70 19.12
CA ALA A 287 -4.30 10.72 20.16
C ALA A 287 -2.88 11.26 20.46
N PRO A 288 -1.81 10.41 20.47
CA PRO A 288 -0.43 10.89 20.66
C PRO A 288 0.06 11.87 19.59
N HIS A 289 -0.61 11.92 18.43
CA HIS A 289 -0.26 12.77 17.29
C HIS A 289 -1.15 14.00 17.13
N VAL A 290 -2.15 14.21 17.99
CA VAL A 290 -2.92 15.48 17.98
C VAL A 290 -2.02 16.70 18.17
N ARG A 291 -0.90 16.55 18.90
CA ARG A 291 0.13 17.58 19.06
C ARG A 291 0.91 17.93 17.78
N ASP A 292 0.87 17.04 16.79
CA ASP A 292 1.59 17.19 15.53
C ASP A 292 0.71 17.86 14.46
N TRP A 293 -0.60 17.96 14.70
CA TRP A 293 -1.52 18.79 13.92
C TRP A 293 -1.21 20.28 14.14
N ARG A 294 -1.24 21.07 13.07
CA ARG A 294 -0.87 22.48 13.04
C ARG A 294 -2.06 23.34 12.57
N PRO A 295 -2.15 24.60 13.02
CA PRO A 295 -3.14 25.52 12.47
C PRO A 295 -3.03 25.61 10.94
N GLY A 296 -4.15 25.39 10.25
CA GLY A 296 -4.23 25.38 8.78
C GLY A 296 -4.23 23.98 8.18
N ASP A 297 -3.86 22.94 8.93
CA ASP A 297 -4.05 21.56 8.50
C ASP A 297 -5.54 21.22 8.40
N PRO A 298 -5.93 20.31 7.48
CA PRO A 298 -7.32 20.02 7.26
C PRO A 298 -7.97 19.30 8.45
N THR A 299 -9.27 19.49 8.56
CA THR A 299 -10.18 18.79 9.49
C THR A 299 -11.55 18.71 8.83
N TRP A 300 -12.42 17.84 9.35
CA TRP A 300 -13.85 17.82 9.02
C TRP A 300 -14.69 17.93 10.29
N LYS A 301 -15.99 18.18 10.14
CA LYS A 301 -16.98 18.19 11.25
C LYS A 301 -16.47 18.88 12.52
N ASP A 302 -16.07 20.14 12.38
CA ASP A 302 -15.62 20.98 13.49
C ASP A 302 -14.45 20.39 14.31
N GLY A 303 -13.45 19.85 13.61
CA GLY A 303 -12.16 19.50 14.20
C GLY A 303 -11.87 18.01 14.33
N LYS A 304 -12.72 17.14 13.77
CA LYS A 304 -12.38 15.74 13.54
C LYS A 304 -11.22 15.60 12.57
N GLY A 305 -10.46 14.52 12.70
CA GLY A 305 -9.34 14.21 11.82
C GLY A 305 -7.96 14.58 12.34
N LYS A 306 -7.89 15.41 13.40
CA LYS A 306 -6.62 15.96 13.91
C LYS A 306 -5.60 14.91 14.27
N GLY A 307 -6.02 13.77 14.82
CA GLY A 307 -5.12 12.69 15.22
C GLY A 307 -4.39 12.12 14.00
N LEU A 308 -5.14 11.66 12.99
CA LEU A 308 -4.55 11.04 11.79
C LEU A 308 -3.78 12.05 10.93
N ILE A 309 -4.30 13.26 10.75
CA ILE A 309 -3.60 14.33 10.03
C ILE A 309 -2.27 14.69 10.74
N GLY A 310 -2.29 14.80 12.07
CA GLY A 310 -1.07 14.98 12.87
C GLY A 310 -0.10 13.81 12.76
N ALA A 311 -0.60 12.57 12.68
CA ALA A 311 0.27 11.40 12.52
C ALA A 311 1.04 11.46 11.19
N LEU A 312 0.37 11.84 10.10
CA LEU A 312 1.01 12.06 8.80
C LEU A 312 2.02 13.22 8.85
N ASN A 313 1.70 14.33 9.54
CA ASN A 313 2.65 15.41 9.75
C ASN A 313 3.92 14.95 10.48
N TYR A 314 3.77 14.11 11.50
CA TYR A 314 4.90 13.55 12.22
C TYR A 314 5.76 12.67 11.31
N LEU A 315 5.13 11.74 10.59
CA LEU A 315 5.83 10.82 9.69
C LEU A 315 6.58 11.58 8.59
N ALA A 316 5.91 12.53 7.94
CA ALA A 316 6.52 13.45 6.99
C ALA A 316 7.64 14.26 7.66
N GLY A 317 7.42 14.82 8.85
CA GLY A 317 8.42 15.59 9.60
C GLY A 317 9.69 14.82 9.93
N LYS A 318 9.62 13.49 10.10
CA LYS A 318 10.79 12.61 10.26
C LYS A 318 11.55 12.34 8.96
N GLY A 319 11.00 12.74 7.81
CA GLY A 319 11.59 12.58 6.48
C GLY A 319 11.15 11.33 5.73
N CYS A 320 10.21 10.56 6.27
CA CYS A 320 9.56 9.48 5.53
C CYS A 320 8.71 10.06 4.40
N ASN A 321 8.54 9.29 3.33
CA ASN A 321 7.89 9.71 2.09
C ASN A 321 6.86 8.69 1.55
N VAL A 322 6.44 7.74 2.37
CA VAL A 322 5.43 6.74 2.03
C VAL A 322 4.72 6.22 3.29
N PHE A 323 3.46 5.80 3.13
CA PHE A 323 2.78 4.92 4.07
C PHE A 323 1.80 3.99 3.32
N SER A 324 1.53 2.82 3.89
CA SER A 324 0.49 1.91 3.40
C SER A 324 -0.73 1.89 4.31
N PHE A 325 -1.79 1.32 3.76
CA PHE A 325 -3.06 1.08 4.41
C PHE A 325 -3.86 0.06 3.59
N LEU A 326 -4.67 -0.75 4.27
CA LEU A 326 -5.72 -1.55 3.64
C LEU A 326 -6.93 -0.66 3.35
N THR A 327 -7.57 -0.86 2.20
CA THR A 327 -8.87 -0.25 1.90
C THR A 327 -10.06 -1.19 2.13
N TYR A 328 -9.81 -2.50 2.27
CA TYR A 328 -10.84 -3.49 2.60
C TYR A 328 -10.26 -4.72 3.33
N ASN A 329 -10.62 -4.91 4.59
CA ASN A 329 -10.08 -5.98 5.46
C ASN A 329 -11.17 -6.79 6.20
N VAL A 330 -12.42 -6.73 5.72
CA VAL A 330 -13.54 -7.43 6.37
C VAL A 330 -13.28 -8.94 6.36
N GLY A 331 -13.33 -9.56 7.53
CA GLY A 331 -13.02 -10.98 7.72
C GLY A 331 -11.57 -11.27 8.14
N GLY A 332 -10.64 -10.32 7.96
CA GLY A 332 -9.22 -10.47 8.27
C GLY A 332 -8.79 -10.02 9.67
N ASP A 333 -7.54 -9.60 9.79
CA ASP A 333 -6.87 -9.36 11.07
C ASP A 333 -7.38 -8.10 11.79
N GLY A 334 -7.60 -7.00 11.08
CA GLY A 334 -8.29 -5.83 11.64
C GLY A 334 -9.82 -6.00 11.71
N ASN A 335 -10.42 -6.43 10.59
CA ASN A 335 -11.87 -6.55 10.38
C ASN A 335 -12.66 -5.29 10.80
N ASP A 336 -12.21 -4.14 10.27
CA ASP A 336 -12.58 -2.80 10.70
C ASP A 336 -12.42 -1.71 9.61
N VAL A 337 -12.07 -2.09 8.38
CA VAL A 337 -11.89 -1.22 7.22
C VAL A 337 -12.69 -1.74 6.02
N TRP A 338 -13.56 -0.89 5.49
CA TRP A 338 -14.29 -1.08 4.23
C TRP A 338 -14.75 0.28 3.68
N PRO A 339 -14.93 0.42 2.35
CA PRO A 339 -15.43 1.65 1.75
C PRO A 339 -16.98 1.73 1.71
N PHE A 340 -17.64 0.60 2.00
CA PHE A 340 -19.08 0.41 1.89
C PHE A 340 -19.88 1.08 3.01
N VAL A 341 -21.20 1.17 2.82
CA VAL A 341 -22.16 1.57 3.88
C VAL A 341 -22.25 0.52 4.99
N ALA A 342 -21.97 -0.75 4.66
CA ALA A 342 -21.85 -1.85 5.60
C ALA A 342 -20.81 -2.88 5.12
N PRO A 343 -20.13 -3.61 6.04
CA PRO A 343 -19.01 -4.51 5.73
C PRO A 343 -19.23 -5.50 4.58
N GLU A 344 -20.46 -6.00 4.41
CA GLU A 344 -20.81 -7.00 3.38
C GLU A 344 -21.66 -6.41 2.24
N ASP A 345 -21.95 -5.10 2.27
CA ASP A 345 -22.74 -4.42 1.22
C ASP A 345 -21.86 -3.89 0.10
N LYS A 346 -21.42 -4.80 -0.76
CA LYS A 346 -20.41 -4.55 -1.80
C LYS A 346 -20.89 -3.66 -2.96
N PHE A 347 -22.17 -3.29 -2.98
CA PHE A 347 -22.77 -2.47 -4.04
C PHE A 347 -23.12 -1.04 -3.60
N HIS A 348 -22.95 -0.70 -2.32
CA HIS A 348 -23.30 0.61 -1.76
C HIS A 348 -22.11 1.20 -0.98
N TYR A 349 -21.69 2.40 -1.37
CA TYR A 349 -20.48 3.06 -0.87
C TYR A 349 -20.84 4.21 0.05
N ASP A 350 -20.15 4.31 1.18
CA ASP A 350 -20.38 5.38 2.15
C ASP A 350 -19.76 6.69 1.64
N CYS A 351 -20.63 7.61 1.21
CA CYS A 351 -20.21 8.85 0.58
C CYS A 351 -19.42 9.74 1.55
N SER A 352 -19.83 9.77 2.82
CA SER A 352 -19.23 10.63 3.85
C SER A 352 -17.85 10.13 4.29
N LYS A 353 -17.72 8.83 4.54
CA LYS A 353 -16.46 8.15 4.88
C LYS A 353 -15.43 8.36 3.78
N LEU A 354 -15.81 8.13 2.52
CA LEU A 354 -14.88 8.24 1.39
C LEU A 354 -14.47 9.69 1.09
N ASP A 355 -15.34 10.66 1.35
CA ASP A 355 -14.98 12.09 1.26
C ASP A 355 -14.01 12.49 2.41
N GLN A 356 -14.09 11.85 3.58
CA GLN A 356 -13.14 12.03 4.67
C GLN A 356 -11.79 11.35 4.41
N TRP A 357 -11.77 10.16 3.78
CA TRP A 357 -10.54 9.53 3.30
C TRP A 357 -9.81 10.43 2.30
N GLN A 358 -10.56 11.06 1.39
CA GLN A 358 -10.00 11.99 0.41
C GLN A 358 -9.24 13.14 1.08
N ILE A 359 -9.77 13.71 2.17
CA ILE A 359 -9.08 14.78 2.92
C ILE A 359 -7.70 14.30 3.42
N VAL A 360 -7.61 13.07 3.90
CA VAL A 360 -6.36 12.47 4.39
C VAL A 360 -5.36 12.28 3.25
N PHE A 361 -5.83 11.77 2.11
CA PHE A 361 -4.98 11.51 0.94
C PHE A 361 -4.51 12.79 0.25
N ASP A 362 -5.37 13.81 0.11
CA ASP A 362 -4.97 15.12 -0.41
C ASP A 362 -3.87 15.74 0.47
N HIS A 363 -4.01 15.61 1.80
CA HIS A 363 -3.04 16.10 2.76
C HIS A 363 -1.70 15.35 2.63
N ALA A 364 -1.74 14.02 2.53
CA ALA A 364 -0.57 13.20 2.27
C ALA A 364 0.19 13.62 0.99
N THR A 365 -0.52 13.91 -0.10
CA THR A 365 0.08 14.45 -1.33
C THR A 365 0.80 15.78 -1.08
N SER A 366 0.20 16.69 -0.31
CA SER A 366 0.84 17.96 0.07
C SER A 366 2.08 17.77 0.96
N LEU A 367 2.10 16.70 1.75
CA LEU A 367 3.23 16.28 2.56
C LEU A 367 4.25 15.45 1.78
N GLY A 368 4.08 15.19 0.49
CA GLY A 368 4.99 14.33 -0.27
C GLY A 368 5.08 12.91 0.29
N LEU A 369 3.94 12.35 0.67
CA LEU A 369 3.79 10.96 1.12
C LEU A 369 3.13 10.14 0.00
N TYR A 370 3.86 9.15 -0.51
CA TYR A 370 3.34 8.16 -1.43
C TYR A 370 2.27 7.32 -0.77
N LEU A 371 1.17 7.07 -1.49
CA LEU A 371 0.03 6.29 -1.01
C LEU A 371 0.16 4.84 -1.48
N HIS A 372 0.42 3.90 -0.57
CA HIS A 372 0.45 2.48 -0.91
C HIS A 372 -0.92 1.84 -0.61
N PHE A 373 -1.77 1.74 -1.64
CA PHE A 373 -3.09 1.11 -1.50
C PHE A 373 -2.95 -0.41 -1.54
N LYS A 374 -3.06 -1.06 -0.36
CA LYS A 374 -3.30 -2.51 -0.28
C LYS A 374 -4.81 -2.74 -0.39
N LEU A 375 -5.25 -3.33 -1.49
CA LEU A 375 -6.67 -3.32 -1.84
C LEU A 375 -7.52 -4.29 -1.00
N GLU A 376 -7.08 -5.53 -0.87
CA GLU A 376 -7.76 -6.60 -0.12
C GLU A 376 -6.71 -7.27 0.80
N GLU A 377 -7.16 -8.05 1.77
CA GLU A 377 -6.33 -8.89 2.64
C GLU A 377 -6.49 -10.36 2.23
N GLN A 378 -5.57 -11.24 2.64
CA GLN A 378 -5.68 -12.68 2.37
C GLN A 378 -7.09 -13.24 2.69
N GLU A 379 -7.69 -12.84 3.81
CA GLU A 379 -8.94 -13.43 4.30
C GLU A 379 -10.17 -13.06 3.46
N ASN A 380 -10.08 -12.03 2.62
CA ASN A 380 -11.19 -11.55 1.80
C ASN A 380 -10.86 -11.37 0.32
N ASP A 381 -9.68 -11.76 -0.14
CA ASP A 381 -9.35 -11.67 -1.56
C ASP A 381 -10.02 -12.78 -2.39
N ASP A 382 -10.34 -13.96 -1.81
CA ASP A 382 -11.10 -15.01 -2.48
C ASP A 382 -11.82 -16.00 -1.54
N ASN A 383 -12.35 -17.10 -2.11
CA ASN A 383 -13.05 -18.16 -1.38
C ASN A 383 -12.14 -19.26 -0.77
N ARG A 384 -10.83 -19.03 -0.68
CA ARG A 384 -9.81 -19.99 -0.22
C ARG A 384 -9.24 -19.54 1.12
N LEU A 385 -9.97 -19.83 2.20
CA LEU A 385 -9.44 -19.65 3.56
C LEU A 385 -8.49 -20.80 3.92
N ASN A 386 -7.18 -20.55 3.85
CA ASN A 386 -6.14 -21.50 4.25
C ASN A 386 -6.23 -22.85 3.48
N LYS A 387 -6.61 -23.94 4.16
CA LYS A 387 -6.77 -25.29 3.59
C LYS A 387 -8.23 -25.62 3.25
N HIS A 388 -9.14 -24.67 3.40
CA HIS A 388 -10.57 -24.88 3.23
C HIS A 388 -11.09 -24.02 2.08
N GLU A 389 -11.73 -24.67 1.12
CA GLU A 389 -12.47 -24.01 0.04
C GLU A 389 -13.93 -23.85 0.49
N GLY A 390 -14.46 -22.63 0.44
CA GLY A 390 -15.83 -22.34 0.82
C GLY A 390 -16.19 -20.87 0.62
N PRO A 391 -17.49 -20.52 0.56
CA PRO A 391 -17.89 -19.14 0.36
C PRO A 391 -17.40 -18.25 1.51
N VAL A 392 -16.67 -17.20 1.17
CA VAL A 392 -16.27 -16.13 2.08
C VAL A 392 -17.19 -14.95 1.79
N PRO A 393 -18.12 -14.59 2.71
CA PRO A 393 -19.09 -13.51 2.45
C PRO A 393 -18.44 -12.19 2.06
N ALA A 394 -17.30 -11.87 2.65
CA ALA A 394 -16.54 -10.66 2.36
C ALA A 394 -15.84 -10.70 0.98
N ALA A 395 -15.56 -11.87 0.42
CA ALA A 395 -14.73 -11.96 -0.79
C ALA A 395 -15.44 -11.41 -2.02
N LEU A 396 -14.80 -10.47 -2.72
CA LEU A 396 -15.37 -9.85 -3.91
C LEU A 396 -15.38 -10.85 -5.07
N ASP A 397 -16.58 -11.18 -5.56
CA ASP A 397 -16.83 -12.17 -6.61
C ASP A 397 -16.12 -13.53 -6.35
N GLY A 398 -15.89 -13.88 -5.08
CA GLY A 398 -15.15 -15.10 -4.72
C GLY A 398 -13.70 -15.16 -5.24
N GLY A 399 -13.11 -14.02 -5.59
CA GLY A 399 -11.76 -13.92 -6.14
C GLY A 399 -11.70 -13.61 -7.64
N ASP A 400 -12.82 -13.60 -8.35
CA ASP A 400 -12.83 -13.19 -9.75
C ASP A 400 -12.86 -11.65 -9.90
N THR A 401 -12.53 -11.14 -11.08
CA THR A 401 -12.74 -9.72 -11.39
C THR A 401 -14.15 -9.54 -11.97
N GLY A 402 -15.16 -9.80 -11.15
CA GLY A 402 -16.57 -9.78 -11.49
C GLY A 402 -17.21 -8.40 -11.24
N VAL A 403 -18.49 -8.36 -10.89
CA VAL A 403 -19.23 -7.09 -10.73
C VAL A 403 -18.81 -6.39 -9.45
N GLU A 404 -18.65 -7.13 -8.36
CA GLU A 404 -18.31 -6.59 -7.04
C GLU A 404 -16.91 -5.94 -7.06
N ARG A 405 -15.90 -6.68 -7.52
CA ARG A 405 -14.51 -6.20 -7.59
C ARG A 405 -14.34 -5.08 -8.59
N LYS A 406 -14.99 -5.15 -9.77
CA LYS A 406 -14.92 -4.06 -10.74
C LYS A 406 -15.52 -2.77 -10.19
N LEU A 407 -16.61 -2.86 -9.44
CA LEU A 407 -17.23 -1.69 -8.84
C LEU A 407 -16.34 -1.10 -7.75
N TYR A 408 -15.79 -1.96 -6.89
CA TYR A 408 -14.83 -1.59 -5.85
C TYR A 408 -13.62 -0.83 -6.41
N LEU A 409 -12.97 -1.41 -7.42
CA LEU A 409 -11.82 -0.79 -8.07
C LEU A 409 -12.21 0.52 -8.77
N ARG A 410 -13.35 0.55 -9.47
CA ARG A 410 -13.80 1.76 -10.17
C ARG A 410 -14.08 2.91 -9.19
N GLU A 411 -14.73 2.64 -8.06
CA GLU A 411 -15.03 3.68 -7.05
C GLU A 411 -13.76 4.23 -6.40
N LEU A 412 -12.79 3.37 -6.05
CA LEU A 412 -11.49 3.85 -5.54
C LEU A 412 -10.73 4.67 -6.59
N ILE A 413 -10.71 4.23 -7.85
CA ILE A 413 -10.06 4.96 -8.94
C ILE A 413 -10.75 6.32 -9.18
N ALA A 414 -12.08 6.34 -9.26
CA ALA A 414 -12.85 7.57 -9.50
C ALA A 414 -12.60 8.64 -8.42
N ARG A 415 -12.38 8.21 -7.18
CA ARG A 415 -12.23 9.08 -6.00
C ARG A 415 -10.79 9.47 -5.71
N PHE A 416 -9.81 8.60 -6.00
CA PHE A 416 -8.44 8.75 -5.48
C PHE A 416 -7.34 8.70 -6.54
N ALA A 417 -7.61 8.25 -7.77
CA ALA A 417 -6.55 8.17 -8.78
C ALA A 417 -6.03 9.55 -9.21
N HIS A 418 -6.70 10.67 -8.89
CA HIS A 418 -6.11 11.99 -9.15
C HIS A 418 -4.85 12.25 -8.31
N GLU A 419 -4.64 11.52 -7.21
CA GLU A 419 -3.46 11.67 -6.37
C GLU A 419 -2.17 11.40 -7.17
N LEU A 420 -1.11 12.14 -6.87
CA LEU A 420 0.04 12.21 -7.77
C LEU A 420 1.00 11.03 -7.62
N ALA A 421 1.04 10.36 -6.47
CA ALA A 421 2.01 9.32 -6.20
C ALA A 421 1.39 8.20 -5.37
N LEU A 422 1.03 7.12 -6.04
CA LEU A 422 0.43 5.93 -5.43
C LEU A 422 0.85 4.65 -6.15
N ASN A 423 0.59 3.50 -5.53
CA ASN A 423 0.39 2.24 -6.24
C ASN A 423 -1.02 1.71 -6.02
N TRP A 424 -1.40 0.80 -6.91
CA TRP A 424 -2.42 -0.20 -6.65
C TRP A 424 -1.72 -1.52 -6.34
N ASN A 425 -1.72 -1.94 -5.07
CA ASN A 425 -1.29 -3.28 -4.66
C ASN A 425 -2.51 -4.21 -4.67
N LEU A 426 -2.43 -5.30 -5.43
CA LEU A 426 -3.56 -6.22 -5.65
C LEU A 426 -4.13 -6.83 -4.37
N GLY A 427 -3.34 -6.87 -3.29
CA GLY A 427 -3.79 -7.30 -1.96
C GLY A 427 -2.61 -7.64 -1.06
N GLU A 428 -2.81 -7.55 0.24
CA GLU A 428 -1.92 -8.07 1.28
C GLU A 428 -1.94 -9.62 1.23
N GLU A 429 -0.80 -10.27 1.51
CA GLU A 429 -0.54 -11.72 1.34
C GLU A 429 -1.33 -12.45 0.22
N ASN A 430 -1.46 -11.81 -0.95
CA ASN A 430 -2.47 -12.12 -1.97
C ASN A 430 -2.47 -13.59 -2.43
N THR A 431 -3.63 -14.23 -2.30
CA THR A 431 -3.85 -15.66 -2.58
C THR A 431 -4.59 -15.95 -3.89
N LEU A 432 -5.01 -14.90 -4.60
CA LEU A 432 -5.56 -14.97 -5.95
C LEU A 432 -4.73 -15.86 -6.90
N SER A 433 -5.41 -16.51 -7.85
CA SER A 433 -4.73 -17.23 -8.93
C SER A 433 -4.02 -16.26 -9.86
N ALA A 434 -3.05 -16.75 -10.64
CA ALA A 434 -2.38 -15.90 -11.62
C ALA A 434 -3.37 -15.35 -12.67
N GLU A 435 -4.41 -16.09 -13.01
CA GLU A 435 -5.49 -15.64 -13.89
C GLU A 435 -6.28 -14.49 -13.27
N GLN A 436 -6.65 -14.60 -11.98
CA GLN A 436 -7.38 -13.59 -11.23
C GLN A 436 -6.53 -12.32 -11.04
N GLN A 437 -5.26 -12.46 -10.67
CA GLN A 437 -4.31 -11.34 -10.55
C GLN A 437 -4.16 -10.58 -11.87
N ARG A 438 -4.04 -11.30 -12.99
CA ARG A 438 -3.94 -10.69 -14.33
C ARG A 438 -5.22 -9.94 -14.70
N ALA A 439 -6.38 -10.53 -14.44
CA ALA A 439 -7.68 -9.89 -14.71
C ALA A 439 -7.87 -8.61 -13.87
N MET A 440 -7.53 -8.66 -12.59
CA MET A 440 -7.62 -7.52 -11.67
C MET A 440 -6.68 -6.39 -12.09
N ALA A 441 -5.41 -6.72 -12.34
CA ALA A 441 -4.41 -5.74 -12.79
C ALA A 441 -4.79 -5.11 -14.14
N GLN A 442 -5.33 -5.91 -15.09
CA GLN A 442 -5.78 -5.41 -16.37
C GLN A 442 -6.97 -4.44 -16.21
N TYR A 443 -7.94 -4.76 -15.37
CA TYR A 443 -9.07 -3.86 -15.12
C TYR A 443 -8.63 -2.52 -14.51
N ILE A 444 -7.67 -2.55 -13.56
CA ILE A 444 -7.07 -1.33 -13.01
C ILE A 444 -6.41 -0.52 -14.13
N ARG A 445 -5.58 -1.17 -14.97
CA ARG A 445 -4.90 -0.52 -16.10
C ARG A 445 -5.88 0.12 -17.09
N ASP A 446 -6.99 -0.53 -17.36
CA ASP A 446 -8.00 -0.04 -18.32
C ASP A 446 -8.88 1.08 -17.74
N THR A 447 -8.96 1.20 -16.40
CA THR A 447 -9.87 2.12 -15.71
C THR A 447 -9.17 3.34 -15.12
N ASP A 448 -7.93 3.21 -14.65
CA ASP A 448 -7.14 4.30 -14.09
C ASP A 448 -6.61 5.22 -15.22
N PRO A 449 -7.13 6.45 -15.35
CA PRO A 449 -6.77 7.33 -16.47
C PRO A 449 -5.33 7.85 -16.42
N TYR A 450 -4.58 7.54 -15.36
CA TYR A 450 -3.26 8.09 -15.08
C TYR A 450 -2.14 7.03 -15.06
N ASP A 451 -2.46 5.77 -15.34
CA ASP A 451 -1.48 4.68 -15.51
C ASP A 451 -0.57 4.44 -14.29
N HIS A 452 -1.13 4.53 -13.07
CA HIS A 452 -0.33 4.37 -11.84
C HIS A 452 0.38 3.01 -11.76
N HIS A 453 1.38 2.99 -10.87
CA HIS A 453 2.16 1.80 -10.56
C HIS A 453 1.24 0.69 -10.00
N ILE A 454 1.31 -0.51 -10.57
CA ILE A 454 0.56 -1.69 -10.09
C ILE A 454 1.56 -2.74 -9.60
N VAL A 455 1.35 -3.23 -8.38
CA VAL A 455 2.21 -4.20 -7.69
C VAL A 455 1.41 -5.37 -7.14
N VAL A 456 2.10 -6.48 -6.86
CA VAL A 456 1.52 -7.63 -6.14
C VAL A 456 2.37 -7.93 -4.92
N HIS A 457 1.71 -8.19 -3.79
CA HIS A 457 2.30 -8.69 -2.55
C HIS A 457 1.98 -10.17 -2.36
N THR A 458 2.87 -10.92 -1.71
CA THR A 458 2.72 -12.36 -1.51
C THR A 458 3.38 -12.77 -0.20
N PHE A 459 2.98 -13.92 0.34
CA PHE A 459 3.77 -14.62 1.35
C PHE A 459 5.25 -14.80 0.97
N PRO A 460 6.18 -14.83 1.94
CA PRO A 460 7.61 -14.88 1.67
C PRO A 460 8.05 -16.16 0.94
N ASP A 461 7.37 -17.27 1.21
CA ASP A 461 7.63 -18.59 0.61
C ASP A 461 6.81 -18.83 -0.68
N TRP A 462 5.92 -17.90 -1.06
CA TRP A 462 5.13 -18.00 -2.30
C TRP A 462 5.72 -17.20 -3.47
N GLN A 463 6.70 -16.33 -3.24
CA GLN A 463 7.30 -15.49 -4.29
C GLN A 463 7.71 -16.31 -5.53
N ASP A 464 8.37 -17.47 -5.32
CA ASP A 464 8.84 -18.35 -6.39
C ASP A 464 7.72 -19.14 -7.10
N ARG A 465 6.54 -19.20 -6.50
CA ARG A 465 5.32 -19.80 -7.05
C ARG A 465 4.49 -18.78 -7.83
N VAL A 466 4.44 -17.53 -7.36
CA VAL A 466 3.52 -16.49 -7.86
C VAL A 466 4.18 -15.65 -8.94
N TYR A 467 5.26 -14.92 -8.62
CA TYR A 467 5.81 -13.91 -9.52
C TYR A 467 6.20 -14.44 -10.91
N PRO A 468 6.79 -15.64 -11.09
CA PRO A 468 7.14 -16.15 -12.43
C PRO A 468 5.96 -16.30 -13.40
N LYS A 469 4.72 -16.26 -12.92
CA LYS A 469 3.49 -16.32 -13.74
C LYS A 469 2.95 -14.95 -14.14
N LEU A 470 3.61 -13.88 -13.69
CA LEU A 470 3.19 -12.50 -13.83
C LEU A 470 4.25 -11.62 -14.51
N LEU A 471 5.48 -12.11 -14.67
CA LEU A 471 6.60 -11.35 -15.23
C LEU A 471 6.43 -11.06 -16.73
N GLY A 472 7.09 -10.00 -17.20
CA GLY A 472 7.14 -9.66 -18.62
C GLY A 472 5.79 -9.26 -19.19
N ASP A 473 5.43 -9.83 -20.34
CA ASP A 473 4.17 -9.61 -21.05
C ASP A 473 3.00 -10.44 -20.49
N GLN A 474 3.24 -11.29 -19.50
CA GLN A 474 2.20 -12.11 -18.89
C GLN A 474 1.19 -11.26 -18.10
N SER A 475 1.58 -10.08 -17.63
CA SER A 475 0.68 -9.17 -16.93
C SER A 475 1.04 -7.69 -17.13
N VAL A 476 0.10 -6.81 -16.81
CA VAL A 476 0.35 -5.35 -16.79
C VAL A 476 1.07 -4.87 -15.53
N LEU A 477 1.40 -5.77 -14.59
CA LEU A 477 2.11 -5.41 -13.37
C LEU A 477 3.48 -4.79 -13.65
N THR A 478 3.85 -3.86 -12.78
CA THR A 478 5.05 -3.03 -12.95
C THR A 478 6.00 -3.15 -11.77
N GLY A 479 5.65 -3.92 -10.74
CA GLY A 479 6.46 -4.06 -9.54
C GLY A 479 6.02 -5.19 -8.62
N ALA A 480 6.83 -5.40 -7.59
CA ALA A 480 6.56 -6.35 -6.51
C ALA A 480 6.72 -5.66 -5.16
N SER A 481 5.77 -5.93 -4.28
CA SER A 481 5.77 -5.53 -2.87
C SER A 481 6.22 -6.75 -2.06
N LEU A 482 7.49 -6.80 -1.66
CA LEU A 482 8.06 -8.02 -1.06
C LEU A 482 7.87 -8.06 0.45
N GLN A 483 7.40 -9.21 0.96
CA GLN A 483 7.52 -9.63 2.35
C GLN A 483 8.73 -10.56 2.51
N ASN A 484 9.65 -10.25 3.43
CA ASN A 484 10.88 -11.04 3.62
C ASN A 484 11.33 -11.05 5.07
N SER A 485 12.06 -12.09 5.48
CA SER A 485 12.91 -11.98 6.69
C SER A 485 13.90 -10.84 6.49
N TRP A 486 14.10 -10.01 7.52
CA TRP A 486 14.99 -8.84 7.49
C TRP A 486 16.40 -9.17 6.98
N ARG A 487 16.87 -10.42 7.16
CA ARG A 487 18.21 -10.86 6.78
C ARG A 487 18.34 -11.32 5.32
N VAL A 488 17.25 -11.46 4.58
CA VAL A 488 17.28 -11.93 3.17
C VAL A 488 16.76 -10.88 2.19
N ALA A 489 16.46 -9.67 2.68
CA ALA A 489 15.89 -8.59 1.87
C ALA A 489 16.74 -8.27 0.64
N HIS A 490 18.08 -8.19 0.78
CA HIS A 490 18.98 -7.98 -0.36
C HIS A 490 18.83 -9.07 -1.43
N GLN A 491 19.01 -10.34 -1.06
CA GLN A 491 18.99 -11.47 -1.99
C GLN A 491 17.64 -11.62 -2.71
N ARG A 492 16.53 -11.44 -1.97
CA ARG A 492 15.18 -11.53 -2.55
C ARG A 492 14.87 -10.35 -3.45
N THR A 493 15.27 -9.14 -3.06
CA THR A 493 15.13 -7.94 -3.92
C THR A 493 15.91 -8.13 -5.21
N LEU A 494 17.19 -8.49 -5.11
CA LEU A 494 18.07 -8.65 -6.26
C LEU A 494 17.53 -9.68 -7.25
N LYS A 495 17.02 -10.81 -6.73
CA LYS A 495 16.39 -11.83 -7.56
C LYS A 495 15.28 -11.23 -8.43
N TRP A 496 14.32 -10.53 -7.84
CA TRP A 496 13.16 -10.05 -8.60
C TRP A 496 13.46 -8.85 -9.49
N VAL A 497 14.46 -8.03 -9.13
CA VAL A 497 15.05 -7.04 -10.04
C VAL A 497 15.59 -7.75 -11.30
N GLN A 498 16.42 -8.79 -11.14
CA GLN A 498 17.03 -9.50 -12.28
C GLN A 498 16.03 -10.34 -13.08
N GLU A 499 15.11 -11.07 -12.43
CA GLU A 499 14.14 -11.92 -13.13
C GLU A 499 13.16 -11.08 -13.96
N SER A 500 12.72 -9.93 -13.44
CA SER A 500 11.81 -9.04 -14.17
C SER A 500 12.48 -8.36 -15.36
N GLU A 501 13.73 -7.92 -15.21
CA GLU A 501 14.53 -7.42 -16.32
C GLU A 501 14.73 -8.49 -17.40
N ARG A 502 15.08 -9.72 -16.99
CA ARG A 502 15.25 -10.86 -17.92
C ARG A 502 13.95 -11.21 -18.66
N ALA A 503 12.80 -11.03 -18.02
CA ALA A 503 11.49 -11.20 -18.65
C ALA A 503 11.09 -10.03 -19.58
N GLY A 504 11.95 -9.01 -19.72
CA GLY A 504 11.75 -7.89 -20.66
C GLY A 504 10.93 -6.72 -20.10
N LYS A 505 10.57 -6.75 -18.80
CA LYS A 505 9.83 -5.67 -18.14
C LYS A 505 10.40 -5.42 -16.74
N PRO A 506 11.36 -4.49 -16.59
CA PRO A 506 11.97 -4.14 -15.31
C PRO A 506 10.93 -3.79 -14.26
N TRP A 507 10.84 -4.57 -13.19
CA TRP A 507 9.93 -4.29 -12.08
C TRP A 507 10.56 -3.31 -11.08
N VAL A 508 9.74 -2.44 -10.52
CA VAL A 508 10.06 -1.68 -9.32
C VAL A 508 9.85 -2.62 -8.12
N VAL A 509 10.92 -2.90 -7.36
CA VAL A 509 10.90 -3.93 -6.32
C VAL A 509 11.22 -3.31 -4.96
N ALA A 510 10.26 -3.31 -4.05
CA ALA A 510 10.42 -2.81 -2.68
C ALA A 510 10.28 -3.94 -1.66
N ASN A 511 10.84 -3.76 -0.45
CA ASN A 511 10.55 -4.65 0.67
C ASN A 511 9.62 -3.95 1.66
N ASP A 512 8.34 -4.27 1.55
CA ASP A 512 7.27 -3.54 2.21
C ASP A 512 6.80 -4.22 3.49
N GLU A 513 7.30 -5.42 3.78
CA GLU A 513 7.03 -6.09 5.04
C GLU A 513 8.22 -6.93 5.51
N GLN A 514 8.52 -6.88 6.82
CA GLN A 514 9.65 -7.55 7.45
C GLN A 514 9.20 -8.67 8.39
N ASN A 515 9.70 -9.87 8.16
CA ASN A 515 9.47 -11.03 9.01
C ASN A 515 10.49 -11.10 10.14
N PRO A 516 10.16 -11.78 11.27
CA PRO A 516 8.96 -12.62 11.48
C PRO A 516 7.65 -11.85 11.65
N ALA A 517 6.55 -12.40 11.13
CA ALA A 517 5.20 -11.82 11.23
C ALA A 517 4.82 -11.40 12.68
N GLY A 518 5.26 -12.15 13.69
CA GLY A 518 4.97 -11.78 15.09
C GLY A 518 5.76 -10.60 15.64
N MET A 519 6.90 -10.25 15.03
CA MET A 519 7.88 -9.35 15.64
C MET A 519 8.19 -8.11 14.81
N GLY A 520 8.20 -8.22 13.48
CA GLY A 520 8.44 -7.10 12.56
C GLY A 520 9.64 -6.22 12.92
N VAL A 521 9.54 -4.93 12.66
CA VAL A 521 10.50 -3.93 13.11
C VAL A 521 10.28 -3.64 14.61
N PRO A 522 11.27 -3.90 15.47
CA PRO A 522 11.12 -3.73 16.91
C PRO A 522 10.95 -2.25 17.29
N PRO A 523 10.28 -1.94 18.41
CA PRO A 523 10.26 -0.61 18.96
C PRO A 523 11.67 -0.14 19.33
N ASP A 524 11.85 1.18 19.40
CA ASP A 524 13.08 1.79 19.89
C ASP A 524 13.36 1.40 21.35
N PRO A 525 14.65 1.23 21.73
CA PRO A 525 15.04 1.04 23.12
C PRO A 525 14.48 2.15 24.01
N GLY A 526 13.83 1.76 25.10
CA GLY A 526 13.20 2.66 26.07
C GLY A 526 11.74 2.99 25.76
N TYR A 527 11.22 2.75 24.55
CA TYR A 527 9.82 3.01 24.25
C TYR A 527 8.91 2.09 25.08
N GLN A 528 8.14 2.68 26.00
CA GLN A 528 7.33 1.95 26.99
C GLN A 528 8.13 0.86 27.75
N GLY A 529 9.42 1.11 27.99
CA GLY A 529 10.30 0.17 28.69
C GLY A 529 10.80 -1.02 27.86
N HIS A 530 10.55 -1.04 26.54
CA HIS A 530 11.06 -2.09 25.65
C HIS A 530 12.60 -2.01 25.51
N ASP A 531 13.30 -3.14 25.41
CA ASP A 531 14.77 -3.17 25.35
C ASP A 531 15.36 -2.92 23.94
N GLY A 532 14.49 -2.85 22.94
CA GLY A 532 14.84 -2.59 21.54
C GLY A 532 15.16 -3.84 20.72
N TRP A 533 14.96 -5.04 21.27
CA TRP A 533 15.29 -6.29 20.60
C TRP A 533 14.05 -7.13 20.30
N ALA A 534 14.07 -7.82 19.17
CA ALA A 534 13.11 -8.83 18.75
C ALA A 534 13.78 -10.19 18.54
N LEU A 535 12.98 -11.23 18.29
CA LEU A 535 13.44 -12.61 18.09
C LEU A 535 12.96 -13.19 16.77
N GLU A 536 13.87 -13.86 16.06
CA GLU A 536 13.58 -14.76 14.95
C GLU A 536 14.14 -16.14 15.29
N GLY A 537 13.27 -17.04 15.75
CA GLY A 537 13.70 -18.29 16.38
C GLY A 537 14.57 -18.01 17.61
N LYS A 538 15.84 -18.42 17.56
CA LYS A 538 16.83 -18.17 18.63
C LYS A 538 17.67 -16.91 18.39
N ARG A 539 17.53 -16.25 17.24
CA ARG A 539 18.35 -15.09 16.86
C ARG A 539 17.68 -13.81 17.35
N ARG A 540 18.45 -12.96 18.01
CA ARG A 540 18.02 -11.59 18.34
C ARG A 540 18.36 -10.65 17.20
N TYR A 541 17.52 -9.66 17.00
CA TYR A 541 17.77 -8.54 16.08
C TYR A 541 17.15 -7.25 16.61
N ASN A 542 17.64 -6.11 16.16
CA ASN A 542 17.17 -4.79 16.58
C ASN A 542 17.06 -3.81 15.38
N LEU A 543 16.73 -2.55 15.66
CA LEU A 543 16.69 -1.46 14.68
C LEU A 543 17.97 -1.30 13.82
N HIS A 544 19.15 -1.65 14.33
CA HIS A 544 20.40 -1.61 13.57
C HIS A 544 20.47 -2.74 12.54
N ASP A 545 20.02 -3.95 12.88
CA ASP A 545 19.91 -5.04 11.93
C ASP A 545 18.92 -4.71 10.80
N ILE A 546 17.78 -4.09 11.15
CA ILE A 546 16.81 -3.60 10.16
C ILE A 546 17.44 -2.56 9.23
N ARG A 547 18.12 -1.54 9.79
CA ARG A 547 18.84 -0.55 8.97
C ARG A 547 19.85 -1.24 8.03
N LYS A 548 20.70 -2.11 8.57
CA LYS A 548 21.82 -2.71 7.84
C LYS A 548 21.35 -3.66 6.75
N TYR A 549 20.43 -4.56 7.07
CA TYR A 549 20.16 -5.73 6.24
C TYR A 549 18.85 -5.66 5.46
N CYS A 550 17.89 -4.83 5.93
CA CYS A 550 16.64 -4.59 5.23
C CYS A 550 16.71 -3.29 4.42
N LEU A 551 16.88 -2.13 5.06
CA LEU A 551 16.91 -0.83 4.37
C LEU A 551 18.06 -0.73 3.36
N TRP A 552 19.31 -0.79 3.84
CA TRP A 552 20.46 -0.76 2.93
C TRP A 552 20.55 -2.03 2.07
N GLY A 553 20.09 -3.18 2.57
CA GLY A 553 20.03 -4.40 1.78
C GLY A 553 19.16 -4.26 0.52
N ASN A 554 17.95 -3.69 0.63
CA ASN A 554 17.09 -3.45 -0.52
C ASN A 554 17.70 -2.42 -1.49
N LEU A 555 18.18 -1.29 -0.96
CA LEU A 555 18.77 -0.22 -1.79
C LEU A 555 20.00 -0.70 -2.56
N MET A 556 20.89 -1.46 -1.92
CA MET A 556 22.11 -2.00 -2.55
C MET A 556 21.84 -3.15 -3.52
N ALA A 557 20.68 -3.79 -3.45
CA ALA A 557 20.22 -4.76 -4.44
C ALA A 557 19.65 -4.10 -5.72
N GLY A 558 19.55 -2.77 -5.76
CA GLY A 558 18.88 -2.03 -6.84
C GLY A 558 17.37 -1.87 -6.64
N GLY A 559 16.86 -2.14 -5.43
CA GLY A 559 15.46 -1.99 -5.09
C GLY A 559 14.99 -0.54 -4.98
N ALA A 560 13.70 -0.37 -4.75
CA ALA A 560 13.01 0.91 -4.69
C ALA A 560 12.83 1.46 -3.27
N GLY A 561 13.24 0.71 -2.24
CA GLY A 561 13.16 1.09 -0.84
C GLY A 561 12.31 0.15 0.02
N VAL A 562 11.84 0.65 1.17
CA VAL A 562 11.20 -0.17 2.21
C VAL A 562 10.01 0.50 2.87
N GLU A 563 9.08 -0.31 3.39
CA GLU A 563 8.05 0.11 4.32
C GLU A 563 8.11 -0.79 5.57
N TYR A 564 7.96 -0.20 6.76
CA TYR A 564 8.19 -0.91 8.01
C TYR A 564 6.91 -1.47 8.62
N TYR A 565 6.86 -2.80 8.69
CA TYR A 565 5.85 -3.58 9.37
C TYR A 565 6.24 -3.82 10.83
N PHE A 566 5.31 -3.77 11.79
CA PHE A 566 5.62 -3.82 13.23
C PHE A 566 5.41 -5.17 13.90
N GLY A 567 4.98 -6.18 13.13
CA GLY A 567 4.54 -7.46 13.68
C GLY A 567 3.26 -7.33 14.50
N TYR A 568 2.76 -8.44 15.04
CA TYR A 568 1.55 -8.46 15.88
C TYR A 568 1.82 -8.57 17.40
N LYS A 569 3.04 -8.85 17.88
CA LYS A 569 3.29 -9.08 19.33
C LYS A 569 3.84 -7.89 20.09
N LEU A 570 4.58 -7.00 19.42
CA LEU A 570 5.32 -5.92 20.10
C LEU A 570 4.41 -4.71 20.38
N PRO A 571 4.79 -3.79 21.29
CA PRO A 571 4.05 -2.55 21.50
C PRO A 571 3.85 -1.78 20.20
N GLN A 572 2.69 -1.14 20.04
CA GLN A 572 2.33 -0.42 18.81
C GLN A 572 2.47 -1.32 17.57
N ASN A 573 1.99 -2.56 17.68
CA ASN A 573 1.95 -3.53 16.58
C ASN A 573 1.02 -3.12 15.44
N ASP A 574 1.02 -3.92 14.39
CA ASP A 574 0.31 -3.67 13.14
C ASP A 574 -1.20 -3.43 13.28
N LEU A 575 -1.84 -3.97 14.33
CA LEU A 575 -3.28 -3.77 14.56
C LEU A 575 -3.58 -2.67 15.57
N VAL A 576 -2.73 -2.51 16.60
CA VAL A 576 -3.00 -1.62 17.74
C VAL A 576 -2.19 -0.31 17.71
N CYS A 577 -1.39 -0.08 16.68
CA CYS A 577 -0.59 1.14 16.56
C CYS A 577 -1.47 2.41 16.60
N GLN A 578 -1.04 3.35 17.43
CA GLN A 578 -1.59 4.68 17.69
C GLN A 578 -0.47 5.74 17.74
N ASP A 579 0.80 5.33 17.88
CA ASP A 579 1.96 6.21 17.99
C ASP A 579 3.17 5.68 17.21
N TRP A 580 3.46 6.34 16.09
CA TRP A 580 4.63 6.04 15.27
C TRP A 580 5.95 6.45 15.94
N ARG A 581 5.94 7.14 17.09
CA ARG A 581 7.16 7.37 17.90
C ARG A 581 7.71 6.11 18.53
N SER A 582 6.98 5.01 18.49
CA SER A 582 7.53 3.72 18.87
C SER A 582 8.75 3.30 18.06
N ARG A 583 8.93 3.83 16.85
CA ARG A 583 10.07 3.58 15.95
C ARG A 583 10.73 4.88 15.47
N ASP A 584 10.76 5.91 16.32
CA ASP A 584 11.28 7.26 15.99
C ASP A 584 12.68 7.24 15.33
N ARG A 585 13.60 6.42 15.86
CA ARG A 585 14.97 6.28 15.34
C ARG A 585 15.03 5.55 14.01
N SER A 586 14.11 4.60 13.76
CA SER A 586 14.03 3.89 12.49
C SER A 586 13.65 4.84 11.35
N TRP A 587 12.80 5.84 11.62
CA TRP A 587 12.46 6.89 10.66
C TRP A 587 13.66 7.79 10.36
N ASP A 588 14.52 8.06 11.34
CA ASP A 588 15.76 8.80 11.09
C ASP A 588 16.70 8.03 10.15
N TYR A 589 16.86 6.71 10.32
CA TYR A 589 17.69 5.94 9.38
C TYR A 589 17.10 5.89 7.98
N ALA A 590 15.78 5.79 7.86
CA ALA A 590 15.08 5.88 6.58
C ALA A 590 15.42 7.20 5.87
N ARG A 591 15.23 8.34 6.56
CA ARG A 591 15.60 9.67 6.03
C ARG A 591 17.09 9.76 5.69
N ILE A 592 17.98 9.29 6.57
CA ILE A 592 19.44 9.32 6.36
C ILE A 592 19.84 8.54 5.10
N ALA A 593 19.22 7.40 4.82
CA ALA A 593 19.48 6.63 3.60
C ALA A 593 18.96 7.35 2.35
N LEU A 594 17.73 7.89 2.38
CA LEU A 594 17.19 8.67 1.26
C LEU A 594 18.04 9.91 0.96
N GLU A 595 18.46 10.63 2.00
CA GLU A 595 19.33 11.81 1.90
C GLU A 595 20.70 11.47 1.30
N PHE A 596 21.26 10.29 1.56
CA PHE A 596 22.53 9.88 0.95
C PHE A 596 22.45 9.90 -0.58
N PHE A 597 21.43 9.24 -1.15
CA PHE A 597 21.28 9.18 -2.60
C PHE A 597 20.99 10.56 -3.19
N GLN A 598 20.07 11.31 -2.58
CA GLN A 598 19.62 12.60 -3.08
C GLN A 598 20.72 13.68 -2.95
N ARG A 599 21.28 13.89 -1.75
CA ARG A 599 22.21 15.01 -1.48
C ARG A 599 23.58 14.81 -2.10
N HIS A 600 23.99 13.58 -2.36
CA HIS A 600 25.30 13.27 -2.93
C HIS A 600 25.25 12.99 -4.44
N GLY A 601 24.08 13.16 -5.06
CA GLY A 601 23.90 13.02 -6.50
C GLY A 601 24.21 11.61 -7.00
N VAL A 602 23.77 10.59 -6.25
CA VAL A 602 23.97 9.19 -6.63
C VAL A 602 22.86 8.80 -7.62
N PRO A 603 23.20 8.48 -8.88
CA PRO A 603 22.21 8.21 -9.93
C PRO A 603 21.71 6.76 -9.85
N PHE A 604 21.07 6.38 -8.74
CA PHE A 604 20.68 4.99 -8.45
C PHE A 604 19.84 4.34 -9.57
N TRP A 605 19.08 5.13 -10.33
CA TRP A 605 18.27 4.69 -11.48
C TRP A 605 19.10 4.24 -12.71
N GLU A 606 20.39 4.54 -12.73
CA GLU A 606 21.37 4.11 -13.75
C GLU A 606 22.34 3.03 -13.22
N MET A 607 22.23 2.69 -11.94
CA MET A 607 23.15 1.78 -11.27
C MET A 607 22.51 0.39 -11.12
N HIS A 608 23.35 -0.64 -11.12
CA HIS A 608 22.95 -2.03 -10.89
C HIS A 608 23.74 -2.61 -9.73
N ASN A 609 23.23 -3.69 -9.13
CA ASN A 609 24.01 -4.47 -8.18
C ASN A 609 25.26 -5.03 -8.87
N ALA A 610 26.40 -4.95 -8.20
CA ALA A 610 27.71 -5.38 -8.70
C ALA A 610 28.55 -5.98 -7.56
N ASP A 611 27.92 -6.79 -6.70
CA ASP A 611 28.53 -7.36 -5.48
C ASP A 611 29.82 -8.16 -5.75
N GLU A 612 29.94 -8.73 -6.95
CA GLU A 612 31.15 -9.40 -7.41
C GLU A 612 32.38 -8.49 -7.37
N LEU A 613 32.21 -7.19 -7.62
CA LEU A 613 33.31 -6.19 -7.58
C LEU A 613 33.87 -6.00 -6.18
N VAL A 614 33.14 -6.39 -5.13
CA VAL A 614 33.61 -6.36 -3.73
C VAL A 614 33.85 -7.78 -3.19
N GLY A 615 34.07 -8.75 -4.09
CA GLY A 615 34.36 -10.12 -3.74
C GLY A 615 33.18 -10.86 -3.08
N ASN A 616 31.94 -10.47 -3.40
CA ASN A 616 30.72 -11.08 -2.87
C ASN A 616 29.80 -11.66 -3.96
N PRO A 617 30.26 -12.58 -4.83
CA PRO A 617 29.44 -13.15 -5.90
C PRO A 617 28.29 -14.04 -5.42
N LYS A 618 28.18 -14.28 -4.10
CA LYS A 618 27.08 -15.03 -3.47
C LYS A 618 26.04 -14.11 -2.84
N HIS A 619 26.18 -12.80 -2.98
CA HIS A 619 25.24 -11.81 -2.44
C HIS A 619 24.97 -12.01 -0.93
N ALA A 620 26.00 -12.37 -0.16
CA ALA A 620 25.88 -12.58 1.28
C ALA A 620 25.85 -11.23 2.02
N ASN A 621 25.38 -11.21 3.27
CA ASN A 621 25.23 -9.99 4.10
C ASN A 621 26.55 -9.40 4.63
N GLY A 622 27.67 -9.52 3.90
CA GLY A 622 28.98 -9.05 4.34
C GLY A 622 29.36 -7.68 3.79
N ARG A 623 29.06 -7.42 2.51
CA ARG A 623 29.35 -6.19 1.79
C ARG A 623 28.63 -6.21 0.45
N TRP A 624 28.14 -5.06 0.02
CA TRP A 624 27.43 -4.95 -1.25
C TRP A 624 27.96 -3.81 -2.08
N CYS A 625 27.78 -3.91 -3.38
CA CYS A 625 28.16 -2.87 -4.33
C CYS A 625 26.99 -2.55 -5.25
N LEU A 626 26.71 -1.27 -5.40
CA LEU A 626 25.83 -0.73 -6.42
C LEU A 626 26.71 0.12 -7.34
N ALA A 627 26.67 -0.10 -8.65
CA ALA A 627 27.61 0.52 -9.57
C ALA A 627 26.96 1.00 -10.87
N ALA A 628 27.46 2.13 -11.37
CA ALA A 628 27.53 2.43 -12.79
C ALA A 628 29.03 2.40 -13.15
N PRO A 629 29.55 1.28 -13.67
CA PRO A 629 30.99 1.06 -13.86
C PRO A 629 31.69 2.22 -14.57
N GLY A 630 32.86 2.62 -14.04
CA GLY A 630 33.65 3.75 -14.50
C GLY A 630 33.13 5.14 -14.10
N ARG A 631 31.90 5.25 -13.60
CA ARG A 631 31.27 6.55 -13.25
C ARG A 631 31.07 6.72 -11.75
N VAL A 632 30.46 5.74 -11.09
CA VAL A 632 30.14 5.81 -9.67
C VAL A 632 29.94 4.42 -9.10
N TYR A 633 30.45 4.22 -7.88
CA TYR A 633 30.26 3.02 -7.10
C TYR A 633 29.84 3.42 -5.69
N VAL A 634 28.87 2.69 -5.14
CA VAL A 634 28.52 2.74 -3.74
C VAL A 634 28.86 1.38 -3.16
N VAL A 635 29.72 1.34 -2.15
CA VAL A 635 30.03 0.12 -1.40
C VAL A 635 29.44 0.26 -0.01
N TYR A 636 28.57 -0.66 0.38
CA TYR A 636 28.01 -0.71 1.73
C TYR A 636 28.63 -1.84 2.54
N LEU A 637 29.08 -1.51 3.75
CA LEU A 637 29.75 -2.43 4.67
C LEU A 637 28.88 -2.56 5.94
N PRO A 638 27.94 -3.52 6.01
CA PRO A 638 27.06 -3.71 7.17
C PRO A 638 27.80 -3.87 8.50
N GLU A 639 28.98 -4.48 8.50
CA GLU A 639 29.78 -4.73 9.71
C GLU A 639 31.06 -3.87 9.77
N GLY A 640 31.16 -2.86 8.90
CA GLY A 640 32.32 -1.98 8.83
C GLY A 640 33.56 -2.65 8.27
N GLY A 641 34.71 -2.18 8.74
CA GLY A 641 36.03 -2.66 8.39
C GLY A 641 36.58 -2.10 7.09
N GLU A 642 37.53 -2.83 6.52
CA GLU A 642 38.12 -2.54 5.22
C GLU A 642 37.42 -3.36 4.11
N ALA A 643 37.42 -2.80 2.91
CA ALA A 643 36.94 -3.50 1.72
C ALA A 643 37.84 -3.23 0.52
N THR A 644 37.86 -4.20 -0.39
CA THR A 644 38.45 -4.05 -1.70
C THR A 644 37.37 -3.80 -2.75
N LEU A 645 37.71 -3.07 -3.79
CA LEU A 645 36.88 -2.86 -4.97
C LEU A 645 37.68 -3.24 -6.22
N ASP A 646 37.10 -4.06 -7.08
CA ASP A 646 37.66 -4.37 -8.38
C ASP A 646 37.33 -3.24 -9.36
N LEU A 647 38.37 -2.50 -9.76
CA LEU A 647 38.31 -1.44 -10.76
C LEU A 647 39.10 -1.82 -12.02
N SER A 648 39.31 -3.11 -12.29
CA SER A 648 40.11 -3.58 -13.45
C SER A 648 39.58 -3.06 -14.78
N ASP A 649 38.26 -2.94 -14.93
CA ASP A 649 37.60 -2.42 -16.13
C ASP A 649 37.40 -0.89 -16.12
N ALA A 650 37.79 -0.22 -15.03
CA ALA A 650 37.73 1.22 -14.91
C ALA A 650 39.13 1.84 -14.97
N ARG A 651 39.24 3.07 -15.48
CA ARG A 651 40.53 3.78 -15.58
C ARG A 651 40.46 5.13 -14.91
N GLY A 652 41.62 5.65 -14.54
CA GLY A 652 41.77 6.96 -13.92
C GLY A 652 41.71 6.88 -12.40
N ARG A 653 41.81 8.05 -11.79
CA ARG A 653 41.83 8.23 -10.35
C ARG A 653 40.42 8.39 -9.82
N PHE A 654 40.07 7.69 -8.75
CA PHE A 654 38.77 7.77 -8.10
C PHE A 654 38.92 8.32 -6.70
N ARG A 655 38.06 9.27 -6.33
CA ARG A 655 37.91 9.77 -4.97
C ARG A 655 37.09 8.78 -4.14
N VAL A 656 37.56 8.50 -2.92
CA VAL A 656 36.90 7.64 -1.94
C VAL A 656 36.37 8.49 -0.80
N ARG A 657 35.07 8.39 -0.50
CA ARG A 657 34.43 9.13 0.59
C ARG A 657 33.48 8.24 1.39
N TRP A 658 33.49 8.42 2.70
CA TRP A 658 32.72 7.60 3.64
C TRP A 658 31.49 8.37 4.13
N TYR A 659 30.36 7.68 4.28
CA TYR A 659 29.10 8.22 4.79
C TYR A 659 28.64 7.38 5.99
N ASP A 660 28.24 8.04 7.06
CA ASP A 660 27.77 7.39 8.27
C ASP A 660 26.25 7.11 8.16
N PRO A 661 25.82 5.86 7.93
CA PRO A 661 24.40 5.52 7.80
C PRO A 661 23.62 5.64 9.13
N ARG A 662 24.30 5.88 10.25
CA ARG A 662 23.69 6.01 11.59
C ARG A 662 23.37 7.46 11.92
N GLN A 663 24.24 8.38 11.51
CA GLN A 663 24.14 9.81 11.84
C GLN A 663 23.81 10.69 10.63
N GLY A 664 24.07 10.20 9.41
CA GLY A 664 23.99 10.97 8.19
C GLY A 664 25.03 12.08 8.10
N GLY A 665 24.64 13.19 7.48
CA GLY A 665 25.49 14.38 7.35
C GLY A 665 26.33 14.39 6.08
N GLY A 666 27.54 14.94 6.16
CA GLY A 666 28.44 15.07 5.02
C GLY A 666 29.28 13.81 4.78
N LEU A 667 29.69 13.61 3.53
CA LEU A 667 30.74 12.66 3.18
C LEU A 667 32.05 13.00 3.91
N GLN A 668 32.79 12.00 4.36
CA GLN A 668 34.01 12.11 5.18
C GLN A 668 35.22 11.47 4.48
N ASP A 669 36.43 11.89 4.87
CA ASP A 669 37.67 11.24 4.42
C ASP A 669 37.98 10.05 5.33
N GLY A 670 38.25 8.89 4.75
CA GLY A 670 38.83 7.74 5.46
C GLY A 670 40.36 7.81 5.46
N SER A 671 41.00 6.67 5.74
CA SER A 671 42.47 6.57 5.68
C SER A 671 43.03 6.74 4.26
N LEU A 672 42.22 6.44 3.24
CA LEU A 672 42.51 6.68 1.83
C LEU A 672 41.47 7.64 1.25
N ARG A 673 41.96 8.63 0.50
CA ARG A 673 41.10 9.62 -0.19
C ARG A 673 40.96 9.35 -1.67
N PHE A 674 41.90 8.62 -2.24
CA PHE A 674 41.95 8.31 -3.66
C PHE A 674 42.48 6.90 -3.89
N VAL A 675 42.02 6.27 -4.96
CA VAL A 675 42.49 4.98 -5.49
C VAL A 675 42.64 5.11 -7.01
N GLU A 676 43.53 4.32 -7.61
CA GLU A 676 43.73 4.29 -9.06
C GLU A 676 43.01 3.08 -9.66
N GLY A 677 42.25 3.29 -10.73
CA GLY A 677 41.63 2.19 -11.50
C GLY A 677 42.66 1.33 -12.25
N GLY A 678 42.20 0.25 -12.87
CA GLY A 678 43.02 -0.70 -13.61
C GLY A 678 43.44 -1.93 -12.79
N GLY A 679 42.86 -2.11 -11.61
CA GLY A 679 43.05 -3.31 -10.80
C GLY A 679 42.17 -3.32 -9.55
N VAL A 680 42.38 -4.33 -8.70
CA VAL A 680 41.75 -4.43 -7.38
C VAL A 680 42.44 -3.47 -6.40
N VAL A 681 41.64 -2.62 -5.75
CA VAL A 681 42.13 -1.59 -4.82
C VAL A 681 41.55 -1.77 -3.43
N ASN A 682 42.29 -1.35 -2.38
CA ASN A 682 41.77 -1.23 -1.02
C ASN A 682 41.14 0.17 -0.84
N LEU A 683 39.94 0.25 -0.24
CA LEU A 683 39.21 1.50 0.00
C LEU A 683 39.65 2.25 1.27
N GLY A 684 40.53 1.64 2.06
CA GLY A 684 41.03 2.14 3.33
C GLY A 684 40.10 1.82 4.49
N ARG A 685 40.37 2.47 5.63
CA ARG A 685 39.57 2.40 6.86
C ARG A 685 38.59 3.56 6.93
N PRO A 686 37.41 3.36 7.56
CA PRO A 686 36.50 4.44 7.86
C PRO A 686 37.13 5.50 8.79
N PRO A 687 36.60 6.72 8.82
CA PRO A 687 37.11 7.81 9.66
C PRO A 687 37.01 7.50 11.17
N SER A 688 36.03 6.68 11.58
CA SER A 688 35.79 6.30 12.96
C SER A 688 34.97 5.01 13.04
N ALA A 689 34.85 4.45 14.26
CA ALA A 689 34.01 3.27 14.55
C ALA A 689 34.15 2.16 13.48
N PRO A 690 35.34 1.56 13.33
CA PRO A 690 35.63 0.62 12.24
C PRO A 690 34.84 -0.69 12.32
N ASP A 691 34.21 -0.98 13.45
CA ASP A 691 33.35 -2.13 13.72
C ASP A 691 31.86 -1.84 13.45
N GLN A 692 31.53 -0.71 12.84
CA GLN A 692 30.17 -0.25 12.59
C GLN A 692 29.92 -0.02 11.09
N ASP A 693 28.66 0.06 10.69
CA ASP A 693 28.29 0.17 9.28
C ASP A 693 28.71 1.49 8.63
N TRP A 694 29.13 1.40 7.37
CA TRP A 694 29.51 2.53 6.53
C TRP A 694 29.06 2.35 5.08
N ALA A 695 28.65 3.43 4.43
CA ALA A 695 28.54 3.51 2.98
C ALA A 695 29.75 4.27 2.42
N VAL A 696 30.32 3.80 1.33
CA VAL A 696 31.48 4.40 0.66
C VAL A 696 31.05 4.82 -0.73
N LEU A 697 31.19 6.10 -1.06
CA LEU A 697 30.96 6.65 -2.39
C LEU A 697 32.31 6.80 -3.10
N ILE A 698 32.42 6.15 -4.27
CA ILE A 698 33.61 6.16 -5.11
C ILE A 698 33.23 6.72 -6.49
N ARG A 699 33.94 7.75 -6.95
CA ARG A 699 33.73 8.37 -8.27
C ARG A 699 35.01 9.06 -8.77
N PRO A 700 35.18 9.27 -10.09
CA PRO A 700 36.34 9.97 -10.65
C PRO A 700 36.63 11.34 -10.00
#